data_AF-A0A803Y635-F1
#
_entry.id   AF-A0A803Y635-F1
#
_cell.length_a   1.000
_cell.length_b   1.000
_cell.length_c   1.000
_cell.angle_alpha   90.00
_cell.angle_beta   90.00
_cell.angle_gamma   90.00
#
_symmetry.space_group_name_H-M   'P 1'
#
loop_
_entity.id
_entity.type
_entity.pdbx_description
1 polymer ?
#
loop_
_entity_poly.entity_id
_entity_poly.type
_entity_poly.pdbx_seq_one_letter_code
_entity_poly.pdbx_strand_id
1 'polypeptide(L)'
;IFVLTKLKSEDEPTRSLSGLILKNNVKAHFHNFPNGVTDFIKSECLNNIGDSSPLIRATVGILITTIASKGELQNWPELLPKLCSLLDSEDYNTCEGAFGALQKICEDSAEILDSDVLDRPLNIMIPKFLQFFKHSSPKIRSHAVACVNQFIISRTQALMMHIDAFIENLFALATDEEPEVRKNVCRALVMLLEVRMDRLLPHMISIVEYMLLRTQDQDENVALEACEFWLTLAEQPILLVITIDYVEEDEAIPDSEQDIRPRFHRSRTVAQKHEEDGIEDRDDDDDEIDDDDAISDWNLRKCSAAALDVLANVFRDELLPHILPLLKELLFHPEWVVKESGILVLGAIAEGCMQGMIPYLPELIPHLIQCLSDKKALVRSITCWTLSRYAHWVVSQPPDTYLKPLMTELLQRILDSNKRVQEAACSAFATLEEEACTELVPYLAYILDTLVFAFSKYQHKNLLILYDAIGTLADSVGHHLNKPEYIQMLMPPLIHKWNMLKDEDKDLFPLLEVKLCFLLKKLPTRMCNCEDQYEAPDKDFMIVALDLLSGLAEGLGGNIEQLVARSNILTLMYQCMQDKMPEVRQSSFALLGDLTKACFQHVKPCIADFMPILGTNLNPEFISVCNNATWAIGEISIQMGIEMQPYIPMVLHQLVEIINRPNTPKTLLENTAITIGRLGYVCPQEVAPMLQQFIRPWCTSLRNIRDNEEKDSAFRGICTMITVNPNGVFQDFIFFCDAVASWISPKDDLRDMFCKILHGFKNQVGDENWRRFSDQFPLPLKERLAAYYGV
;
A
#
# COMPACT_ATOMS: atom_id res chain seq x y z
N ILE A 1 -19.66 41.07 10.12
CA ILE A 1 -20.53 40.51 11.18
C ILE A 1 -21.80 41.33 11.41
N PHE A 2 -21.72 42.64 11.64
CA PHE A 2 -22.91 43.49 11.86
C PHE A 2 -23.96 43.38 10.74
N VAL A 3 -23.53 43.42 9.48
CA VAL A 3 -24.42 43.25 8.31
C VAL A 3 -25.12 41.87 8.34
N LEU A 4 -24.39 40.81 8.66
CA LEU A 4 -24.94 39.45 8.77
C LEU A 4 -26.01 39.35 9.87
N THR A 5 -25.70 39.82 11.07
CA THR A 5 -26.49 39.51 12.28
C THR A 5 -27.53 40.58 12.64
N LYS A 6 -27.23 41.88 12.49
CA LYS A 6 -28.06 42.99 12.98
C LYS A 6 -28.87 43.69 11.90
N LEU A 7 -28.36 43.74 10.66
CA LEU A 7 -28.93 44.57 9.61
C LEU A 7 -30.05 43.82 8.87
N LYS A 8 -31.17 43.61 9.57
CA LYS A 8 -32.34 42.84 9.08
C LYS A 8 -33.12 43.52 7.94
N SER A 9 -32.78 44.75 7.58
CA SER A 9 -33.40 45.46 6.43
C SER A 9 -32.84 45.03 5.07
N GLU A 10 -31.65 44.41 5.05
CA GLU A 10 -31.06 43.87 3.82
C GLU A 10 -31.51 42.42 3.59
N ASP A 11 -31.48 42.01 2.33
CA ASP A 11 -31.89 40.66 1.95
C ASP A 11 -30.92 39.57 2.47
N GLU A 12 -31.42 38.34 2.54
CA GLU A 12 -30.68 37.21 3.10
C GLU A 12 -29.38 36.89 2.31
N PRO A 13 -29.36 36.91 0.97
CA PRO A 13 -28.13 36.71 0.20
C PRO A 13 -27.05 37.76 0.51
N THR A 14 -27.41 39.05 0.63
CA THR A 14 -26.45 40.12 0.94
C THR A 14 -25.88 39.94 2.34
N ARG A 15 -26.73 39.63 3.32
CA ARG A 15 -26.31 39.35 4.69
C ARG A 15 -25.39 38.12 4.76
N SER A 16 -25.75 37.02 4.09
CA SER A 16 -24.95 35.80 4.02
C SER A 16 -23.60 36.03 3.34
N LEU A 17 -23.56 36.74 2.21
CA LEU A 17 -22.33 37.10 1.50
C LEU A 17 -21.37 37.89 2.41
N SER A 18 -21.88 38.84 3.21
CA SER A 18 -21.07 39.55 4.20
C SER A 18 -20.43 38.60 5.23
N GLY A 19 -21.16 37.58 5.66
CA GLY A 19 -20.66 36.54 6.55
C GLY A 19 -19.59 35.66 5.90
N LEU A 20 -19.77 35.26 4.64
CA LEU A 20 -18.80 34.44 3.90
C LEU A 20 -17.50 35.21 3.57
N ILE A 21 -17.59 36.52 3.30
CA ILE A 21 -16.41 37.38 3.18
C ILE A 21 -15.66 37.44 4.52
N LEU A 22 -16.40 37.62 5.64
CA LEU A 22 -15.79 37.58 6.96
C LEU A 22 -15.12 36.22 7.25
N LYS A 23 -15.74 35.11 6.84
CA LYS A 23 -15.16 33.77 6.97
C LYS A 23 -13.81 33.66 6.26
N ASN A 24 -13.71 34.20 5.04
CA ASN A 24 -12.43 34.23 4.31
C ASN A 24 -11.37 35.09 5.04
N ASN A 25 -11.77 36.22 5.62
CA ASN A 25 -10.87 37.06 6.39
C ASN A 25 -10.40 36.37 7.68
N VAL A 26 -11.29 35.64 8.36
CA VAL A 26 -10.90 34.78 9.49
C VAL A 26 -9.88 33.75 9.01
N LYS A 27 -10.14 33.02 7.91
CA LYS A 27 -9.20 32.01 7.41
C LYS A 27 -7.80 32.54 7.11
N ALA A 28 -7.70 33.75 6.55
CA ALA A 28 -6.43 34.31 6.11
C ALA A 28 -5.70 35.15 7.17
N HIS A 29 -6.43 35.79 8.09
CA HIS A 29 -5.91 36.88 8.91
C HIS A 29 -6.32 36.82 10.38
N PHE A 30 -6.82 35.68 10.87
CA PHE A 30 -7.34 35.58 12.25
C PHE A 30 -6.34 36.07 13.31
N HIS A 31 -5.06 35.70 13.20
CA HIS A 31 -4.03 36.11 14.17
C HIS A 31 -3.79 37.63 14.21
N ASN A 32 -4.22 38.38 13.20
CA ASN A 32 -4.10 39.83 13.16
C ASN A 32 -5.34 40.53 13.75
N PHE A 33 -6.38 39.80 14.14
CA PHE A 33 -7.60 40.41 14.65
C PHE A 33 -7.38 40.88 16.10
N PRO A 34 -7.71 42.14 16.43
CA PRO A 34 -7.72 42.57 17.82
C PRO A 34 -8.74 41.76 18.63
N ASN A 35 -8.41 41.40 19.86
CA ASN A 35 -9.28 40.59 20.73
C ASN A 35 -10.70 41.15 20.83
N GLY A 36 -10.87 42.47 20.95
CA GLY A 36 -12.21 43.07 21.01
C GLY A 36 -13.06 42.87 19.74
N VAL A 37 -12.44 42.76 18.56
CA VAL A 37 -13.14 42.42 17.31
C VAL A 37 -13.50 40.94 17.30
N THR A 38 -12.56 40.09 17.71
CA THR A 38 -12.78 38.64 17.82
C THR A 38 -13.92 38.32 18.77
N ASP A 39 -13.92 38.90 19.98
CA ASP A 39 -14.94 38.68 20.99
C ASP A 39 -16.32 39.18 20.54
N PHE A 40 -16.36 40.31 19.83
CA PHE A 40 -17.59 40.81 19.23
C PHE A 40 -18.13 39.84 18.17
N ILE A 41 -17.28 39.30 17.30
CA ILE A 41 -17.70 38.31 16.30
C ILE A 41 -18.20 37.04 16.98
N LYS A 42 -17.43 36.51 17.95
CA LYS A 42 -17.78 35.32 18.73
C LYS A 42 -19.16 35.47 19.39
N SER A 43 -19.39 36.58 20.09
CA SER A 43 -20.66 36.88 20.75
C SER A 43 -21.82 37.01 19.76
N GLU A 44 -21.62 37.73 18.65
CA GLU A 44 -22.66 37.93 17.65
C GLU A 44 -23.04 36.63 16.94
N CYS A 45 -22.08 35.75 16.66
CA CYS A 45 -22.36 34.43 16.10
C CYS A 45 -23.21 33.59 17.07
N LEU A 46 -22.79 33.45 18.34
CA LEU A 46 -23.51 32.64 19.32
C LEU A 46 -24.93 33.16 19.60
N ASN A 47 -25.14 34.47 19.59
CA ASN A 47 -26.45 35.08 19.79
C ASN A 47 -27.41 34.94 18.59
N ASN A 48 -26.89 34.63 17.40
CA ASN A 48 -27.68 34.51 16.16
C ASN A 48 -27.60 33.12 15.54
N ILE A 49 -27.17 32.12 16.30
CA ILE A 49 -27.09 30.72 15.85
C ILE A 49 -28.46 30.13 15.54
N GLY A 50 -29.53 30.68 16.10
CA GLY A 50 -30.93 30.32 15.83
C GLY A 50 -31.68 31.27 14.91
N ASP A 51 -31.00 32.01 14.02
CA ASP A 51 -31.69 32.90 13.06
C ASP A 51 -32.76 32.12 12.28
N SER A 52 -33.93 32.73 12.05
CA SER A 52 -35.07 32.09 11.39
C SER A 52 -34.78 31.75 9.93
N SER A 53 -33.86 32.45 9.27
CA SER A 53 -33.42 32.11 7.91
C SER A 53 -32.40 30.97 7.96
N PRO A 54 -32.67 29.84 7.28
CA PRO A 54 -31.71 28.72 7.18
C PRO A 54 -30.37 29.15 6.57
N LEU A 55 -30.38 30.08 5.61
CA LEU A 55 -29.18 30.58 4.94
C LEU A 55 -28.29 31.37 5.90
N ILE A 56 -28.89 32.23 6.72
CA ILE A 56 -28.17 33.00 7.73
C ILE A 56 -27.62 32.08 8.81
N ARG A 57 -28.43 31.14 9.29
CA ARG A 57 -28.02 30.15 10.28
C ARG A 57 -26.84 29.31 9.81
N ALA A 58 -26.88 28.80 8.58
CA ALA A 58 -25.76 28.08 7.98
C ALA A 58 -24.49 28.95 7.91
N THR A 59 -24.63 30.22 7.55
CA THR A 59 -23.50 31.16 7.45
C THR A 59 -22.89 31.47 8.83
N VAL A 60 -23.73 31.62 9.86
CA VAL A 60 -23.29 31.78 11.25
C VAL A 60 -22.58 30.53 11.75
N GLY A 61 -23.12 29.33 11.48
CA GLY A 61 -22.49 28.05 11.82
C GLY A 61 -21.10 27.91 11.19
N ILE A 62 -20.98 28.21 9.89
CA ILE A 62 -19.70 28.21 9.16
C ILE A 62 -18.69 29.19 9.79
N LEU A 63 -19.12 30.36 10.25
CA LEU A 63 -18.25 31.30 10.94
C LEU A 63 -17.77 30.75 12.28
N ILE A 64 -18.66 30.15 13.08
CA ILE A 64 -18.31 29.54 14.36
C ILE A 64 -17.25 28.45 14.14
N THR A 65 -17.50 27.51 13.22
CA THR A 65 -16.60 26.38 12.97
C THR A 65 -15.27 26.85 12.37
N THR A 66 -15.28 27.86 11.51
CA THR A 66 -14.04 28.46 10.97
C THR A 66 -13.21 29.13 12.06
N ILE A 67 -13.84 29.87 12.98
CA ILE A 67 -13.14 30.51 14.10
C ILE A 67 -12.59 29.45 15.05
N ALA A 68 -13.35 28.40 15.34
CA ALA A 68 -12.89 27.29 16.18
C ALA A 68 -11.67 26.59 15.57
N SER A 69 -11.72 26.27 14.27
CA SER A 69 -10.63 25.61 13.55
C SER A 69 -9.37 26.49 13.43
N LYS A 70 -9.51 27.76 13.00
CA LYS A 70 -8.35 28.65 12.76
C LYS A 70 -7.83 29.36 13.99
N GLY A 71 -8.69 29.57 14.97
CA GLY A 71 -8.33 30.16 16.26
C GLY A 71 -7.88 29.14 17.28
N GLU A 72 -7.99 27.85 16.98
CA GLU A 72 -7.84 26.72 17.90
C GLU A 72 -8.89 26.73 19.03
N LEU A 73 -9.47 25.56 19.35
CA LEU A 73 -10.57 25.45 20.31
C LEU A 73 -10.18 25.95 21.71
N GLN A 74 -8.93 25.73 22.15
CA GLN A 74 -8.41 26.18 23.44
C GLN A 74 -8.52 27.70 23.65
N ASN A 75 -8.49 28.48 22.57
CA ASN A 75 -8.60 29.94 22.62
C ASN A 75 -10.06 30.44 22.63
N TRP A 76 -11.03 29.52 22.70
CA TRP A 76 -12.45 29.81 22.89
C TRP A 76 -13.10 28.85 23.91
N PRO A 77 -12.67 28.88 25.19
CA PRO A 77 -13.09 27.90 26.21
C PRO A 77 -14.61 27.90 26.48
N GLU A 78 -15.27 29.03 26.26
CA GLU A 78 -16.71 29.18 26.47
C GLU A 78 -17.57 28.56 25.34
N LEU A 79 -16.97 28.20 24.20
CA LEU A 79 -17.70 27.76 23.01
C LEU A 79 -18.49 26.47 23.26
N LEU A 80 -17.82 25.37 23.62
CA LEU A 80 -18.45 24.07 23.80
C LEU A 80 -19.50 24.09 24.93
N PRO A 81 -19.23 24.66 26.12
CA PRO A 81 -20.24 24.77 27.17
C PRO A 81 -21.46 25.59 26.71
N LYS A 82 -21.24 26.69 25.98
CA LYS A 82 -22.33 27.53 25.49
C LYS A 82 -23.17 26.80 24.44
N LEU A 83 -22.54 26.15 23.45
CA LEU A 83 -23.26 25.36 22.44
C LEU A 83 -24.05 24.22 23.09
N CYS A 84 -23.48 23.51 24.07
CA CYS A 84 -24.21 22.49 24.83
C CYS A 84 -25.42 23.08 25.56
N SER A 85 -25.31 24.26 26.18
CA SER A 85 -26.46 24.90 26.83
C SER A 85 -27.56 25.32 25.84
N LEU A 86 -27.18 25.69 24.61
CA LEU A 86 -28.12 26.10 23.56
C LEU A 86 -28.94 24.93 23.02
N LEU A 87 -28.49 23.68 23.20
CA LEU A 87 -29.27 22.49 22.89
C LEU A 87 -30.54 22.37 23.75
N ASP A 88 -30.54 22.94 24.96
CA ASP A 88 -31.68 22.93 25.88
C ASP A 88 -32.68 24.07 25.60
N SER A 89 -32.44 24.87 24.55
CA SER A 89 -33.32 25.97 24.16
C SER A 89 -34.68 25.45 23.70
N GLU A 90 -35.76 26.13 24.10
CA GLU A 90 -37.11 25.87 23.58
C GLU A 90 -37.26 26.26 22.10
N ASP A 91 -36.40 27.15 21.59
CA ASP A 91 -36.40 27.51 20.17
C ASP A 91 -35.69 26.44 19.31
N TYR A 92 -36.47 25.83 18.43
CA TYR A 92 -36.02 24.79 17.51
C TYR A 92 -34.80 25.23 16.66
N ASN A 93 -34.82 26.45 16.13
CA ASN A 93 -33.74 26.92 15.25
C ASN A 93 -32.44 27.11 16.01
N THR A 94 -32.50 27.55 17.26
CA THR A 94 -31.34 27.67 18.16
C THR A 94 -30.75 26.31 18.47
N CYS A 95 -31.57 25.33 18.83
CA CYS A 95 -31.13 23.96 19.10
C CYS A 95 -30.50 23.32 17.85
N GLU A 96 -31.16 23.43 16.69
CA GLU A 96 -30.67 22.89 15.41
C GLU A 96 -29.37 23.56 14.95
N GLY A 97 -29.28 24.89 15.05
CA GLY A 97 -28.05 25.63 14.70
C GLY A 97 -26.87 25.28 15.61
N ALA A 98 -27.12 25.08 16.90
CA ALA A 98 -26.11 24.64 17.85
C ALA A 98 -25.63 23.20 17.56
N PHE A 99 -26.55 22.29 17.24
CA PHE A 99 -26.19 20.93 16.81
C PHE A 99 -25.38 20.91 15.52
N GLY A 100 -25.75 21.70 14.51
CA GLY A 100 -24.99 21.80 13.27
C GLY A 100 -23.55 22.30 13.48
N ALA A 101 -23.36 23.26 14.39
CA ALA A 101 -22.02 23.72 14.77
C ALA A 101 -21.24 22.64 15.54
N LEU A 102 -21.88 21.97 16.50
CA LEU A 102 -21.27 20.89 17.28
C LEU A 102 -20.86 19.71 16.41
N GLN A 103 -21.71 19.26 15.49
CA GLN A 103 -21.39 18.19 14.56
C GLN A 103 -20.12 18.53 13.78
N LYS A 104 -20.04 19.74 13.21
CA LYS A 104 -18.88 20.12 12.41
C LYS A 104 -17.60 20.25 13.26
N ILE A 105 -17.72 20.70 14.51
CA ILE A 105 -16.60 20.71 15.45
C ILE A 105 -16.16 19.28 15.79
N CYS A 106 -17.10 18.34 15.96
CA CYS A 106 -16.75 16.93 16.20
C CYS A 106 -16.04 16.32 14.98
N GLU A 107 -16.49 16.61 13.76
CA GLU A 107 -15.83 16.15 12.52
C GLU A 107 -14.42 16.73 12.36
N ASP A 108 -14.24 18.04 12.58
CA ASP A 108 -12.98 18.73 12.28
C ASP A 108 -11.98 18.68 13.45
N SER A 109 -12.38 18.25 14.65
CA SER A 109 -11.57 18.36 15.86
C SER A 109 -11.77 17.21 16.85
N ALA A 110 -12.12 16.00 16.36
CA ALA A 110 -12.34 14.82 17.19
C ALA A 110 -11.18 14.53 18.16
N GLU A 111 -9.94 14.52 17.67
CA GLU A 111 -8.72 14.27 18.46
C GLU A 111 -8.56 15.28 19.61
N ILE A 112 -8.75 16.57 19.34
CA ILE A 112 -8.60 17.63 20.34
C ILE A 112 -9.69 17.49 21.42
N LEU A 113 -10.91 17.10 21.04
CA LEU A 113 -12.01 16.89 21.97
C LEU A 113 -11.77 15.70 22.90
N ASP A 114 -11.08 14.66 22.44
CA ASP A 114 -10.70 13.50 23.26
C ASP A 114 -9.44 13.75 24.11
N SER A 115 -8.68 14.79 23.77
CA SER A 115 -7.48 15.17 24.53
C SER A 115 -7.77 15.83 25.89
N ASP A 116 -6.80 15.75 26.79
CA ASP A 116 -6.84 16.42 28.10
C ASP A 116 -6.71 17.96 28.02
N VAL A 117 -6.42 18.53 26.84
CA VAL A 117 -6.17 19.97 26.63
C VAL A 117 -7.40 20.82 26.98
N LEU A 118 -8.61 20.30 26.76
CA LEU A 118 -9.87 20.99 26.98
C LEU A 118 -10.64 20.51 28.22
N ASP A 119 -9.96 19.85 29.17
CA ASP A 119 -10.59 19.29 30.38
C ASP A 119 -11.68 18.23 30.06
N ARG A 120 -11.39 17.36 29.08
CA ARG A 120 -12.24 16.22 28.67
C ARG A 120 -13.71 16.59 28.42
N PRO A 121 -14.00 17.49 27.47
CA PRO A 121 -15.36 18.01 27.22
C PRO A 121 -16.35 16.91 26.82
N LEU A 122 -15.87 15.82 26.21
CA LEU A 122 -16.67 14.68 25.76
C LEU A 122 -17.41 13.94 26.88
N ASN A 123 -16.89 13.99 28.12
CA ASN A 123 -17.56 13.41 29.30
C ASN A 123 -18.94 14.05 29.55
N ILE A 124 -19.16 15.28 29.09
CA ILE A 124 -20.43 16.00 29.22
C ILE A 124 -21.23 15.92 27.92
N MET A 125 -20.55 16.07 26.78
CA MET A 125 -21.18 16.15 25.46
C MET A 125 -21.83 14.83 25.04
N ILE A 126 -21.13 13.69 25.16
CA ILE A 126 -21.64 12.40 24.67
C ILE A 126 -22.93 11.99 25.40
N PRO A 127 -23.01 11.98 26.75
CA PRO A 127 -24.25 11.65 27.44
C PRO A 127 -25.40 12.58 27.08
N LYS A 128 -25.08 13.85 26.78
CA LYS A 128 -26.06 14.83 26.34
C LYS A 128 -26.59 14.52 24.95
N PHE A 129 -25.73 14.19 23.98
CA PHE A 129 -26.15 13.82 22.62
C PHE A 129 -27.08 12.61 22.63
N LEU A 130 -26.77 11.58 23.42
CA LEU A 130 -27.61 10.38 23.54
C LEU A 130 -29.06 10.68 23.95
N GLN A 131 -29.30 11.74 24.73
CA GLN A 131 -30.67 12.15 25.12
C GLN A 131 -31.49 12.63 23.90
N PHE A 132 -30.82 13.22 22.90
CA PHE A 132 -31.47 13.75 21.69
C PHE A 132 -31.79 12.69 20.64
N PHE A 133 -31.40 11.43 20.85
CA PHE A 133 -31.80 10.33 19.96
C PHE A 133 -33.31 10.13 20.00
N LYS A 134 -33.98 10.46 21.11
CA LYS A 134 -35.45 10.37 21.25
C LYS A 134 -36.18 11.67 20.88
N HIS A 135 -35.47 12.65 20.29
CA HIS A 135 -36.05 13.94 19.95
C HIS A 135 -37.11 13.82 18.84
N SER A 136 -38.14 14.66 18.88
CA SER A 136 -39.26 14.61 17.93
C SER A 136 -38.85 14.97 16.50
N SER A 137 -37.91 15.91 16.32
CA SER A 137 -37.37 16.28 15.02
C SER A 137 -36.33 15.28 14.51
N PRO A 138 -36.50 14.70 13.30
CA PRO A 138 -35.54 13.77 12.70
C PRO A 138 -34.18 14.41 12.44
N LYS A 139 -34.15 15.72 12.12
CA LYS A 139 -32.90 16.45 11.89
C LYS A 139 -32.01 16.51 13.13
N ILE A 140 -32.63 16.70 14.31
CA ILE A 140 -31.91 16.70 15.59
C ILE A 140 -31.41 15.29 15.93
N ARG A 141 -32.21 14.24 15.66
CA ARG A 141 -31.78 12.85 15.83
C ARG A 141 -30.56 12.54 14.96
N SER A 142 -30.60 12.92 13.69
CA SER A 142 -29.49 12.79 12.76
C SER A 142 -28.22 13.49 13.27
N HIS A 143 -28.30 14.76 13.67
CA HIS A 143 -27.16 15.48 14.26
C HIS A 143 -26.60 14.78 15.49
N ALA A 144 -27.48 14.29 16.38
CA ALA A 144 -27.06 13.62 17.61
C ALA A 144 -26.28 12.32 17.31
N VAL A 145 -26.78 11.47 16.40
CA VAL A 145 -26.08 10.24 15.99
C VAL A 145 -24.75 10.60 15.29
N ALA A 146 -24.78 11.53 14.34
CA ALA A 146 -23.60 11.95 13.58
C ALA A 146 -22.47 12.50 14.48
N CYS A 147 -22.81 13.24 15.54
CA CYS A 147 -21.83 13.70 16.53
C CYS A 147 -21.19 12.53 17.29
N VAL A 148 -21.98 11.54 17.71
CA VAL A 148 -21.46 10.38 18.47
C VAL A 148 -20.59 9.48 17.57
N ASN A 149 -20.96 9.34 16.29
CA ASN A 149 -20.22 8.51 15.32
C ASN A 149 -18.75 8.92 15.18
N GLN A 150 -18.41 10.20 15.38
CA GLN A 150 -17.01 10.69 15.30
C GLN A 150 -16.07 10.07 16.34
N PHE A 151 -16.64 9.43 17.38
CA PHE A 151 -15.89 8.95 18.55
C PHE A 151 -15.94 7.43 18.74
N ILE A 152 -16.48 6.69 17.76
CA ILE A 152 -16.60 5.23 17.82
C ILE A 152 -15.23 4.59 17.58
N ILE A 153 -14.61 4.88 16.42
CA ILE A 153 -13.33 4.29 16.00
C ILE A 153 -12.18 4.64 16.95
N SER A 154 -12.14 5.88 17.44
CA SER A 154 -11.16 6.35 18.43
C SER A 154 -11.29 5.69 19.81
N ARG A 155 -12.30 4.84 20.02
CA ARG A 155 -12.60 4.17 21.30
C ARG A 155 -12.66 5.15 22.48
N THR A 156 -13.16 6.36 22.23
CA THR A 156 -13.20 7.45 23.21
C THR A 156 -13.84 7.00 24.52
N GLN A 157 -13.13 7.21 25.63
CA GLN A 157 -13.51 6.68 26.94
C GLN A 157 -14.92 7.12 27.38
N ALA A 158 -15.30 8.36 27.09
CA ALA A 158 -16.64 8.88 27.39
C ALA A 158 -17.74 8.06 26.70
N LEU A 159 -17.54 7.65 25.43
CA LEU A 159 -18.50 6.83 24.72
C LEU A 159 -18.47 5.38 25.22
N MET A 160 -17.28 4.83 25.47
CA MET A 160 -17.13 3.45 25.92
C MET A 160 -17.82 3.18 27.26
N MET A 161 -17.85 4.16 28.17
CA MET A 161 -18.62 4.07 29.43
C MET A 161 -20.14 4.09 29.21
N HIS A 162 -20.62 4.61 28.09
CA HIS A 162 -22.03 4.75 27.74
C HIS A 162 -22.45 3.88 26.54
N ILE A 163 -21.63 2.88 26.18
CA ILE A 163 -21.80 2.08 24.96
C ILE A 163 -23.15 1.35 24.91
N ASP A 164 -23.64 0.87 26.06
CA ASP A 164 -24.92 0.16 26.13
C ASP A 164 -26.11 1.07 25.87
N ALA A 165 -26.08 2.26 26.46
CA ALA A 165 -27.08 3.27 26.21
C ALA A 165 -27.05 3.70 24.74
N PHE A 166 -25.86 3.78 24.13
CA PHE A 166 -25.73 4.10 22.71
C PHE A 166 -26.39 3.02 21.83
N ILE A 167 -26.04 1.75 22.02
CA ILE A 167 -26.60 0.62 21.26
C ILE A 167 -28.12 0.52 21.43
N GLU A 168 -28.63 0.64 22.65
CA GLU A 168 -30.08 0.62 22.91
C GLU A 168 -30.81 1.74 22.14
N ASN A 169 -30.24 2.95 22.13
CA ASN A 169 -30.82 4.07 21.39
C ASN A 169 -30.70 3.91 19.87
N LEU A 170 -29.62 3.29 19.36
CA LEU A 170 -29.50 2.96 17.93
C LEU A 170 -30.59 1.99 17.49
N PHE A 171 -30.84 0.93 18.26
CA PHE A 171 -31.91 -0.02 17.94
C PHE A 171 -33.30 0.63 17.99
N ALA A 172 -33.52 1.58 18.89
CA ALA A 172 -34.76 2.35 18.91
C ALA A 172 -34.94 3.24 17.66
N LEU A 173 -33.84 3.61 16.99
CA LEU A 173 -33.83 4.39 15.74
C LEU A 173 -33.79 3.55 14.47
N ALA A 174 -33.63 2.22 14.56
CA ALA A 174 -33.56 1.35 13.40
C ALA A 174 -34.83 1.43 12.51
N THR A 175 -35.99 1.73 13.10
CA THR A 175 -37.25 1.86 12.36
C THR A 175 -37.59 3.31 11.95
N ASP A 176 -36.64 4.25 12.04
CA ASP A 176 -36.88 5.64 11.68
C ASP A 176 -37.17 5.80 10.17
N GLU A 177 -38.19 6.59 9.84
CA GLU A 177 -38.58 6.84 8.45
C GLU A 177 -37.70 7.87 7.75
N GLU A 178 -36.92 8.67 8.48
CA GLU A 178 -36.01 9.64 7.88
C GLU A 178 -34.73 8.97 7.34
N PRO A 179 -34.42 9.09 6.03
CA PRO A 179 -33.22 8.49 5.43
C PRO A 179 -31.92 8.92 6.12
N GLU A 180 -31.78 10.20 6.47
CA GLU A 180 -30.56 10.71 7.10
C GLU A 180 -30.33 10.14 8.51
N VAL A 181 -31.39 9.76 9.23
CA VAL A 181 -31.27 9.05 10.51
C VAL A 181 -30.82 7.61 10.26
N ARG A 182 -31.48 6.89 9.34
CA ARG A 182 -31.11 5.51 8.99
C ARG A 182 -29.68 5.41 8.51
N LYS A 183 -29.25 6.34 7.66
CA LYS A 183 -27.87 6.44 7.16
C LYS A 183 -26.86 6.47 8.32
N ASN A 184 -27.06 7.38 9.28
CA ASN A 184 -26.19 7.51 10.43
C ASN A 184 -26.26 6.30 11.38
N VAL A 185 -27.41 5.62 11.49
CA VAL A 185 -27.56 4.38 12.24
C VAL A 185 -26.80 3.23 11.57
N CYS A 186 -26.89 3.09 10.24
CA CYS A 186 -26.10 2.10 9.50
C CYS A 186 -24.61 2.32 9.75
N ARG A 187 -24.13 3.55 9.51
CA ARG A 187 -22.73 3.92 9.75
C ARG A 187 -22.26 3.65 11.18
N ALA A 188 -23.09 3.95 12.17
CA ALA A 188 -22.78 3.68 13.57
C ALA A 188 -22.58 2.18 13.84
N LEU A 189 -23.44 1.33 13.27
CA LEU A 189 -23.36 -0.12 13.43
C LEU A 189 -22.15 -0.72 12.70
N VAL A 190 -21.77 -0.17 11.53
CA VAL A 190 -20.53 -0.53 10.81
C VAL A 190 -19.31 -0.23 11.70
N MET A 191 -19.19 1.01 12.18
CA MET A 191 -18.07 1.40 13.07
C MET A 191 -18.04 0.58 14.36
N LEU A 192 -19.21 0.27 14.95
CA LEU A 192 -19.29 -0.56 16.16
C LEU A 192 -18.87 -2.01 15.89
N LEU A 193 -19.01 -2.50 14.65
CA LEU A 193 -18.58 -3.84 14.27
C LEU A 193 -17.07 -3.98 14.42
N GLU A 194 -16.30 -2.97 14.00
CA GLU A 194 -14.84 -2.93 14.07
C GLU A 194 -14.33 -2.86 15.51
N VAL A 195 -14.91 -1.99 16.33
CA VAL A 195 -14.34 -1.71 17.66
C VAL A 195 -14.99 -2.43 18.83
N ARG A 196 -16.27 -2.84 18.70
CA ARG A 196 -17.11 -3.35 19.80
C ARG A 196 -18.02 -4.49 19.37
N MET A 197 -17.48 -5.40 18.55
CA MET A 197 -18.12 -6.66 18.18
C MET A 197 -18.68 -7.41 19.41
N ASP A 198 -17.95 -7.41 20.53
CA ASP A 198 -18.34 -8.03 21.80
C ASP A 198 -19.75 -7.67 22.26
N ARG A 199 -20.19 -6.43 22.01
CA ARG A 199 -21.54 -5.94 22.39
C ARG A 199 -22.58 -6.18 21.32
N LEU A 200 -22.18 -6.33 20.06
CA LEU A 200 -23.10 -6.59 18.95
C LEU A 200 -23.46 -8.06 18.82
N LEU A 201 -22.55 -8.98 19.21
CA LEU A 201 -22.74 -10.43 19.09
C LEU A 201 -24.10 -10.95 19.61
N PRO A 202 -24.60 -10.53 20.79
CA PRO A 202 -25.91 -11.00 21.29
C PRO A 202 -27.09 -10.63 20.39
N HIS A 203 -26.92 -9.63 19.52
CA HIS A 203 -27.96 -9.07 18.65
C HIS A 203 -27.65 -9.28 17.16
N MET A 204 -26.59 -10.03 16.82
CA MET A 204 -26.04 -10.09 15.47
C MET A 204 -27.07 -10.55 14.43
N ILE A 205 -27.90 -11.54 14.74
CA ILE A 205 -28.95 -12.01 13.83
C ILE A 205 -29.90 -10.86 13.43
N SER A 206 -30.36 -10.08 14.40
CA SER A 206 -31.25 -8.95 14.14
C SER A 206 -30.54 -7.80 13.42
N ILE A 207 -29.25 -7.59 13.69
CA ILE A 207 -28.43 -6.60 12.98
C ILE A 207 -28.27 -7.01 11.51
N VAL A 208 -27.93 -8.27 11.24
CA VAL A 208 -27.80 -8.83 9.88
C VAL A 208 -29.13 -8.70 9.11
N GLU A 209 -30.26 -9.06 9.73
CA GLU A 209 -31.58 -8.90 9.12
C GLU A 209 -31.89 -7.43 8.79
N TYR A 210 -31.56 -6.51 9.72
CA TYR A 210 -31.72 -5.08 9.52
C TYR A 210 -30.84 -4.56 8.37
N MET A 211 -29.55 -4.89 8.37
CA MET A 211 -28.59 -4.44 7.36
C MET A 211 -28.92 -5.00 5.98
N LEU A 212 -29.39 -6.25 5.88
CA LEU A 212 -29.84 -6.84 4.63
C LEU A 212 -31.04 -6.10 4.04
N LEU A 213 -31.98 -5.69 4.91
CA LEU A 213 -33.11 -4.86 4.50
C LEU A 213 -32.67 -3.45 4.09
N ARG A 214 -31.72 -2.84 4.82
CA ARG A 214 -31.22 -1.48 4.52
C ARG A 214 -30.31 -1.43 3.29
N THR A 215 -29.58 -2.50 2.97
CA THR A 215 -28.81 -2.62 1.72
C THR A 215 -29.73 -2.55 0.49
N GLN A 216 -31.02 -2.86 0.67
CA GLN A 216 -32.06 -2.77 -0.36
C GLN A 216 -32.94 -1.50 -0.23
N ASP A 217 -32.51 -0.50 0.56
CA ASP A 217 -33.26 0.76 0.72
C ASP A 217 -33.35 1.52 -0.62
N GLN A 218 -34.41 2.33 -0.78
CA GLN A 218 -34.61 3.11 -2.00
C GLN A 218 -33.69 4.33 -2.04
N ASP A 219 -33.25 4.82 -0.87
CA ASP A 219 -32.23 5.84 -0.78
C ASP A 219 -30.85 5.19 -0.94
N GLU A 220 -30.17 5.53 -2.04
CA GLU A 220 -28.87 4.97 -2.39
C GLU A 220 -27.80 5.23 -1.32
N ASN A 221 -27.88 6.35 -0.58
CA ASN A 221 -26.92 6.64 0.49
C ASN A 221 -27.14 5.74 1.71
N VAL A 222 -28.40 5.41 2.03
CA VAL A 222 -28.71 4.45 3.10
C VAL A 222 -28.27 3.06 2.70
N ALA A 223 -28.52 2.67 1.44
CA ALA A 223 -28.09 1.39 0.91
C ALA A 223 -26.56 1.25 0.90
N LEU A 224 -25.83 2.31 0.52
CA LEU A 224 -24.36 2.34 0.54
C LEU A 224 -23.81 2.10 1.96
N GLU A 225 -24.25 2.88 2.94
CA GLU A 225 -23.77 2.78 4.33
C GLU A 225 -24.18 1.46 4.99
N ALA A 226 -25.29 0.86 4.55
CA ALA A 226 -25.67 -0.49 4.96
C ALA A 226 -24.85 -1.58 4.25
N CYS A 227 -24.39 -1.34 3.02
CA CYS A 227 -23.58 -2.28 2.26
C CYS A 227 -22.17 -2.41 2.84
N GLU A 228 -21.62 -1.32 3.37
CA GLU A 228 -20.31 -1.32 4.05
C GLU A 228 -20.26 -2.29 5.23
N PHE A 229 -21.40 -2.57 5.86
CA PHE A 229 -21.50 -3.60 6.89
C PHE A 229 -20.98 -4.97 6.42
N TRP A 230 -21.23 -5.36 5.16
CA TRP A 230 -20.79 -6.66 4.65
C TRP A 230 -19.30 -6.72 4.40
N LEU A 231 -18.71 -5.59 3.98
CA LEU A 231 -17.27 -5.46 3.79
C LEU A 231 -16.56 -5.62 5.14
N THR A 232 -16.91 -4.78 6.10
CA THR A 232 -16.37 -4.82 7.46
C THR A 232 -16.63 -6.15 8.16
N LEU A 233 -17.80 -6.77 7.95
CA LEU A 233 -18.13 -8.07 8.56
C LEU A 233 -17.26 -9.21 8.00
N ALA A 234 -16.94 -9.17 6.70
CA ALA A 234 -16.15 -10.21 6.06
C ALA A 234 -14.69 -10.21 6.54
N GLU A 235 -14.15 -9.06 6.95
CA GLU A 235 -12.83 -8.91 7.56
C GLU A 235 -12.77 -9.44 9.01
N GLN A 236 -13.91 -9.70 9.66
CA GLN A 236 -13.92 -10.11 11.06
C GLN A 236 -13.49 -11.57 11.22
N PRO A 237 -12.57 -11.87 12.17
CA PRO A 237 -12.14 -13.23 12.47
C PRO A 237 -13.30 -14.18 12.80
N ILE A 238 -14.43 -13.66 13.29
CA ILE A 238 -15.57 -14.53 13.64
C ILE A 238 -16.25 -15.16 12.41
N LEU A 239 -16.20 -14.53 11.23
CA LEU A 239 -16.68 -15.16 10.00
C LEU A 239 -15.74 -16.31 9.61
N LEU A 240 -14.43 -16.10 9.81
CA LEU A 240 -13.38 -17.11 9.68
C LEU A 240 -13.56 -18.24 10.71
N VAL A 241 -13.99 -17.97 11.94
CA VAL A 241 -14.24 -19.00 12.98
C VAL A 241 -15.45 -19.89 12.67
N ILE A 242 -16.43 -19.42 11.88
CA ILE A 242 -17.55 -20.27 11.44
C ILE A 242 -17.09 -21.27 10.36
N THR A 243 -15.98 -21.00 9.65
CA THR A 243 -15.43 -21.86 8.58
C THR A 243 -14.11 -22.55 8.94
N ILE A 244 -13.44 -22.19 10.04
CA ILE A 244 -12.09 -22.67 10.36
C ILE A 244 -12.05 -23.27 11.78
N ASP A 245 -12.46 -24.53 11.91
CA ASP A 245 -11.73 -25.44 12.80
C ASP A 245 -10.38 -25.69 12.09
N TYR A 246 -9.27 -25.31 12.74
CA TYR A 246 -7.85 -25.36 12.31
C TYR A 246 -7.31 -24.17 11.49
N VAL A 247 -6.81 -23.13 12.17
CA VAL A 247 -5.43 -22.57 12.07
C VAL A 247 -5.20 -21.70 13.33
N GLU A 248 -3.95 -21.67 13.81
CA GLU A 248 -3.50 -21.14 15.11
C GLU A 248 -3.68 -19.61 15.28
N GLU A 249 -3.88 -19.21 16.54
CA GLU A 249 -4.15 -17.86 17.05
C GLU A 249 -2.99 -16.87 16.86
N ASP A 250 -3.26 -15.65 16.37
CA ASP A 250 -2.37 -14.48 16.50
C ASP A 250 -3.18 -13.22 16.88
N GLU A 251 -3.57 -13.15 18.16
CA GLU A 251 -4.49 -12.14 18.74
C GLU A 251 -3.81 -10.83 19.22
N ALA A 252 -2.57 -10.55 18.80
CA ALA A 252 -1.71 -9.54 19.47
C ALA A 252 -1.13 -8.41 18.59
N ILE A 253 -1.73 -8.10 17.44
CA ILE A 253 -1.28 -6.99 16.57
C ILE A 253 -2.37 -5.91 16.54
N PRO A 254 -2.12 -4.66 16.99
CA PRO A 254 -3.09 -3.57 16.89
C PRO A 254 -3.10 -2.94 15.48
N ASP A 255 -4.29 -2.70 14.94
CA ASP A 255 -4.50 -1.95 13.69
C ASP A 255 -4.03 -0.49 13.83
N SER A 256 -3.44 0.05 12.76
CA SER A 256 -2.83 1.38 12.71
C SER A 256 -3.67 2.34 11.86
N GLU A 257 -3.73 3.62 12.27
CA GLU A 257 -4.54 4.72 11.71
C GLU A 257 -4.16 5.18 10.28
N GLN A 258 -3.74 4.28 9.37
CA GLN A 258 -3.27 4.63 8.01
C GLN A 258 -4.29 4.44 6.89
N ASP A 259 -5.50 3.94 7.17
CA ASP A 259 -6.47 3.53 6.13
C ASP A 259 -7.23 4.68 5.43
N ILE A 260 -6.67 5.88 5.38
CA ILE A 260 -7.18 6.94 4.51
C ILE A 260 -6.00 7.79 4.03
N ARG A 261 -5.59 7.72 2.75
CA ARG A 261 -4.96 8.84 1.99
C ARG A 261 -4.53 8.56 0.51
N PRO A 262 -4.25 9.64 -0.27
CA PRO A 262 -4.14 9.65 -1.74
C PRO A 262 -2.83 9.06 -2.29
N ARG A 263 -2.78 8.82 -3.61
CA ARG A 263 -1.63 8.26 -4.33
C ARG A 263 -0.31 9.04 -4.11
N PHE A 264 0.74 8.30 -3.74
CA PHE A 264 2.15 8.74 -3.63
C PHE A 264 3.07 7.69 -4.26
N HIS A 265 4.27 8.10 -4.69
CA HIS A 265 5.30 7.23 -5.28
C HIS A 265 5.87 6.25 -4.22
N ARG A 266 5.98 4.95 -4.54
CA ARG A 266 6.60 3.96 -3.65
C ARG A 266 8.10 3.81 -3.92
N SER A 267 8.92 3.91 -2.88
CA SER A 267 10.37 3.70 -2.97
C SER A 267 10.75 2.27 -3.37
N ARG A 268 11.80 2.13 -4.19
CA ARG A 268 12.32 0.83 -4.64
C ARG A 268 12.84 -0.06 -3.49
N THR A 269 12.36 -1.30 -3.39
CA THR A 269 12.89 -2.35 -2.49
C THR A 269 13.77 -3.34 -3.28
N VAL A 270 14.98 -3.63 -2.81
CA VAL A 270 15.89 -4.58 -3.49
C VAL A 270 15.53 -6.02 -3.11
N ALA A 271 15.05 -6.83 -4.05
CA ALA A 271 14.65 -8.22 -3.83
C ALA A 271 15.42 -9.25 -4.68
N GLN A 272 15.39 -10.52 -4.25
CA GLN A 272 16.00 -11.65 -4.98
C GLN A 272 14.95 -12.37 -5.84
N LYS A 273 15.39 -13.06 -6.91
CA LYS A 273 14.49 -13.81 -7.80
C LYS A 273 14.37 -15.28 -7.36
N HIS A 274 13.14 -15.83 -7.31
CA HIS A 274 12.84 -17.24 -6.99
C HIS A 274 12.66 -18.10 -8.23
N GLU A 275 13.05 -19.37 -8.17
CA GLU A 275 12.63 -20.37 -9.18
C GLU A 275 11.10 -20.55 -9.10
N GLU A 276 10.45 -20.71 -10.25
CA GLU A 276 9.00 -20.91 -10.35
C GLU A 276 8.57 -22.13 -9.52
N ASP A 277 8.08 -21.91 -8.31
CA ASP A 277 7.32 -22.89 -7.56
C ASP A 277 5.96 -22.27 -7.22
N GLY A 278 4.92 -22.99 -7.61
CA GLY A 278 3.53 -22.57 -7.51
C GLY A 278 3.02 -22.57 -6.08
N ILE A 279 2.05 -21.68 -5.85
CA ILE A 279 1.08 -21.69 -4.75
C ILE A 279 1.76 -21.82 -3.37
N GLU A 280 2.28 -20.71 -2.86
CA GLU A 280 2.14 -20.25 -1.47
C GLU A 280 3.10 -19.05 -1.25
N ASP A 281 2.52 -17.95 -0.78
CA ASP A 281 3.16 -16.72 -0.30
C ASP A 281 3.96 -15.88 -1.33
N ARG A 282 3.25 -15.29 -2.31
CA ARG A 282 3.65 -13.95 -2.78
C ARG A 282 3.22 -12.97 -1.68
N ASP A 283 4.03 -11.96 -1.39
CA ASP A 283 3.67 -10.88 -0.46
C ASP A 283 2.50 -10.10 -1.11
N ASP A 284 1.26 -10.56 -0.86
CA ASP A 284 0.01 -9.99 -1.41
C ASP A 284 -0.30 -8.57 -0.87
N ASP A 285 0.50 -8.07 0.09
CA ASP A 285 0.37 -6.72 0.66
C ASP A 285 0.70 -5.59 -0.35
N ASP A 286 1.36 -5.89 -1.47
CA ASP A 286 1.77 -4.86 -2.44
C ASP A 286 0.70 -4.54 -3.51
N ASP A 287 -0.24 -5.46 -3.79
CA ASP A 287 -1.15 -5.41 -4.96
C ASP A 287 -2.55 -4.85 -4.68
N GLU A 288 -2.95 -4.64 -3.42
CA GLU A 288 -4.30 -4.13 -3.08
C GLU A 288 -4.51 -2.61 -3.35
N ILE A 289 -3.50 -1.90 -3.84
CA ILE A 289 -3.49 -0.41 -3.79
C ILE A 289 -3.72 0.28 -5.15
N ASP A 290 -3.95 -0.47 -6.24
CA ASP A 290 -4.04 0.14 -7.58
C ASP A 290 -5.46 0.40 -8.14
N ASP A 291 -6.47 0.52 -7.30
CA ASP A 291 -7.82 0.92 -7.75
C ASP A 291 -7.95 2.45 -7.81
N ASP A 292 -7.21 3.05 -8.75
CA ASP A 292 -7.15 4.50 -8.96
C ASP A 292 -8.33 5.08 -9.72
N ASP A 293 -9.48 4.89 -9.10
CA ASP A 293 -10.71 5.56 -9.46
C ASP A 293 -10.89 6.81 -8.57
N ALA A 294 -9.80 7.53 -8.25
CA ALA A 294 -9.74 8.77 -7.47
C ALA A 294 -10.55 9.95 -8.07
N ILE A 295 -11.30 9.72 -9.16
CA ILE A 295 -12.20 10.68 -9.82
C ILE A 295 -13.64 10.15 -9.91
N SER A 296 -13.94 8.95 -9.39
CA SER A 296 -15.26 8.33 -9.43
C SER A 296 -15.72 8.05 -8.00
N ASP A 297 -16.76 8.79 -7.57
CA ASP A 297 -17.29 8.72 -6.21
C ASP A 297 -17.53 7.27 -5.75
N TRP A 298 -17.09 6.95 -4.52
CA TRP A 298 -17.43 5.70 -3.84
C TRP A 298 -18.96 5.53 -3.82
N ASN A 299 -19.45 4.38 -4.26
CA ASN A 299 -20.87 4.17 -4.51
C ASN A 299 -21.25 2.71 -4.25
N LEU A 300 -22.57 2.45 -4.22
CA LEU A 300 -23.12 1.15 -3.85
C LEU A 300 -22.58 0.01 -4.72
N ARG A 301 -22.34 0.25 -6.01
CA ARG A 301 -21.78 -0.76 -6.92
C ARG A 301 -20.36 -1.15 -6.53
N LYS A 302 -19.48 -0.18 -6.23
CA LYS A 302 -18.10 -0.45 -5.80
C LYS A 302 -18.10 -1.21 -4.47
N CYS A 303 -18.86 -0.70 -3.49
CA CYS A 303 -18.99 -1.34 -2.19
C CYS A 303 -19.52 -2.79 -2.29
N SER A 304 -20.51 -3.04 -3.15
CA SER A 304 -21.05 -4.39 -3.36
C SER A 304 -20.03 -5.34 -4.00
N ALA A 305 -19.22 -4.85 -4.93
CA ALA A 305 -18.18 -5.64 -5.57
C ALA A 305 -17.03 -5.95 -4.61
N ALA A 306 -16.56 -4.95 -3.86
CA ALA A 306 -15.53 -5.10 -2.83
C ALA A 306 -15.99 -6.10 -1.74
N ALA A 307 -17.22 -5.94 -1.23
CA ALA A 307 -17.77 -6.89 -0.26
C ALA A 307 -17.84 -8.31 -0.82
N LEU A 308 -18.18 -8.49 -2.10
CA LEU A 308 -18.20 -9.81 -2.73
C LEU A 308 -16.80 -10.39 -2.91
N ASP A 309 -15.79 -9.57 -3.21
CA ASP A 309 -14.38 -9.99 -3.34
C ASP A 309 -13.87 -10.54 -2.00
N VAL A 310 -14.03 -9.77 -0.92
CA VAL A 310 -13.65 -10.23 0.43
C VAL A 310 -14.42 -11.49 0.84
N LEU A 311 -15.73 -11.55 0.57
CA LEU A 311 -16.52 -12.77 0.82
C LEU A 311 -16.03 -13.97 0.01
N ALA A 312 -15.57 -13.78 -1.23
CA ALA A 312 -14.98 -14.85 -2.04
C ALA A 312 -13.66 -15.34 -1.42
N ASN A 313 -12.84 -14.44 -0.87
CA ASN A 313 -11.62 -14.81 -0.16
C ASN A 313 -11.89 -15.57 1.15
N VAL A 314 -12.97 -15.23 1.86
CA VAL A 314 -13.38 -15.94 3.10
C VAL A 314 -13.97 -17.33 2.82
N PHE A 315 -14.95 -17.42 1.91
CA PHE A 315 -15.67 -18.68 1.65
C PHE A 315 -15.02 -19.56 0.57
N ARG A 316 -14.13 -19.00 -0.24
CA ARG A 316 -13.46 -19.67 -1.36
C ARG A 316 -14.47 -20.42 -2.24
N ASP A 317 -14.14 -21.63 -2.66
CA ASP A 317 -14.97 -22.45 -3.54
C ASP A 317 -16.37 -22.79 -2.99
N GLU A 318 -16.62 -22.62 -1.68
CA GLU A 318 -17.96 -22.81 -1.09
C GLU A 318 -18.97 -21.77 -1.57
N LEU A 319 -18.50 -20.63 -2.08
CA LEU A 319 -19.34 -19.58 -2.65
C LEU A 319 -19.88 -19.96 -4.05
N LEU A 320 -19.18 -20.83 -4.78
CA LEU A 320 -19.48 -21.15 -6.18
C LEU A 320 -20.87 -21.75 -6.44
N PRO A 321 -21.42 -22.67 -5.62
CA PRO A 321 -22.78 -23.18 -5.79
C PRO A 321 -23.86 -22.08 -5.79
N HIS A 322 -23.60 -20.96 -5.10
CA HIS A 322 -24.50 -19.81 -5.03
C HIS A 322 -24.33 -18.85 -6.22
N ILE A 323 -23.08 -18.63 -6.66
CA ILE A 323 -22.75 -17.65 -7.70
C ILE A 323 -22.86 -18.20 -9.13
N LEU A 324 -22.51 -19.46 -9.37
CA LEU A 324 -22.52 -20.06 -10.71
C LEU A 324 -23.90 -20.03 -11.40
N PRO A 325 -25.04 -20.27 -10.72
CA PRO A 325 -26.35 -20.12 -11.34
C PRO A 325 -26.62 -18.68 -11.81
N LEU A 326 -26.22 -17.69 -11.01
CA LEU A 326 -26.36 -16.27 -11.33
C LEU A 326 -25.48 -15.90 -12.54
N LEU A 327 -24.20 -16.28 -12.52
CA LEU A 327 -23.28 -15.99 -13.63
C LEU A 327 -23.77 -16.53 -14.97
N LYS A 328 -24.39 -17.71 -15.00
CA LYS A 328 -24.98 -18.30 -16.22
C LYS A 328 -26.09 -17.42 -16.81
N GLU A 329 -26.89 -16.78 -15.98
CA GLU A 329 -27.96 -15.88 -16.43
C GLU A 329 -27.42 -14.49 -16.81
N LEU A 330 -26.41 -14.01 -16.08
CA LEU A 330 -25.86 -12.65 -16.25
C LEU A 330 -24.95 -12.53 -17.48
N LEU A 331 -23.93 -13.39 -17.62
CA LEU A 331 -22.85 -13.23 -18.61
C LEU A 331 -23.34 -13.19 -20.06
N PHE A 332 -24.43 -13.91 -20.35
CA PHE A 332 -24.99 -14.01 -21.70
C PHE A 332 -26.24 -13.15 -21.91
N HIS A 333 -26.61 -12.32 -20.92
CA HIS A 333 -27.81 -11.50 -20.99
C HIS A 333 -27.74 -10.49 -22.16
N PRO A 334 -28.85 -10.27 -22.91
CA PRO A 334 -28.85 -9.34 -24.04
C PRO A 334 -28.72 -7.87 -23.62
N GLU A 335 -29.18 -7.52 -22.42
CA GLU A 335 -29.02 -6.18 -21.86
C GLU A 335 -27.62 -6.00 -21.31
N TRP A 336 -26.93 -4.97 -21.80
CA TRP A 336 -25.52 -4.74 -21.48
C TRP A 336 -25.29 -4.46 -20.00
N VAL A 337 -26.23 -3.83 -19.27
CA VAL A 337 -26.08 -3.53 -17.84
C VAL A 337 -25.98 -4.83 -17.03
N VAL A 338 -26.89 -5.76 -17.30
CA VAL A 338 -26.93 -7.07 -16.64
C VAL A 338 -25.68 -7.89 -16.98
N LYS A 339 -25.31 -7.92 -18.26
CA LYS A 339 -24.08 -8.58 -18.71
C LYS A 339 -22.84 -8.02 -18.03
N GLU A 340 -22.71 -6.70 -18.01
CA GLU A 340 -21.59 -5.98 -17.43
C GLU A 340 -21.46 -6.28 -15.93
N SER A 341 -22.57 -6.36 -15.19
CA SER A 341 -22.56 -6.81 -13.79
C SER A 341 -22.13 -8.26 -13.62
N GLY A 342 -22.48 -9.16 -14.56
CA GLY A 342 -22.01 -10.55 -14.54
C GLY A 342 -20.50 -10.66 -14.77
N ILE A 343 -19.94 -9.82 -15.65
CA ILE A 343 -18.50 -9.76 -15.89
C ILE A 343 -17.78 -9.21 -14.64
N LEU A 344 -18.32 -8.16 -14.00
CA LEU A 344 -17.81 -7.65 -12.73
C LEU A 344 -17.78 -8.73 -11.64
N VAL A 345 -18.90 -9.46 -11.45
CA VAL A 345 -18.99 -10.54 -10.46
C VAL A 345 -17.96 -11.64 -10.75
N LEU A 346 -17.75 -11.98 -12.02
CA LEU A 346 -16.75 -12.97 -12.42
C LEU A 346 -15.32 -12.53 -12.05
N GLY A 347 -14.98 -11.25 -12.21
CA GLY A 347 -13.67 -10.73 -11.80
C GLY A 347 -13.52 -10.59 -10.28
N ALA A 348 -14.58 -10.18 -9.58
CA ALA A 348 -14.56 -10.00 -8.12
C ALA A 348 -14.36 -11.32 -7.36
N ILE A 349 -14.85 -12.45 -7.86
CA ILE A 349 -14.64 -13.75 -7.19
C ILE A 349 -13.32 -14.44 -7.58
N ALA A 350 -12.53 -13.84 -8.47
CA ALA A 350 -11.44 -14.55 -9.16
C ALA A 350 -10.36 -15.04 -8.20
N GLU A 351 -9.98 -14.21 -7.23
CA GLU A 351 -8.92 -14.48 -6.27
C GLU A 351 -9.31 -15.61 -5.31
N GLY A 352 -10.39 -15.41 -4.55
CA GLY A 352 -10.84 -16.39 -3.56
C GLY A 352 -11.37 -17.70 -4.14
N CYS A 353 -11.99 -17.68 -5.33
CA CYS A 353 -12.60 -18.85 -5.96
C CYS A 353 -11.79 -19.41 -7.16
N MET A 354 -10.51 -19.05 -7.30
CA MET A 354 -9.70 -19.41 -8.48
C MET A 354 -9.74 -20.90 -8.78
N GLN A 355 -9.48 -21.75 -7.78
CA GLN A 355 -9.34 -23.20 -7.95
C GLN A 355 -10.63 -23.85 -8.45
N GLY A 356 -11.77 -23.52 -7.85
CA GLY A 356 -13.07 -24.01 -8.30
C GLY A 356 -13.55 -23.40 -9.62
N MET A 357 -12.97 -22.27 -10.05
CA MET A 357 -13.28 -21.64 -11.33
C MET A 357 -12.50 -22.23 -12.52
N ILE A 358 -11.31 -22.80 -12.31
CA ILE A 358 -10.46 -23.41 -13.36
C ILE A 358 -11.24 -24.31 -14.34
N PRO A 359 -12.18 -25.20 -13.92
CA PRO A 359 -12.94 -26.04 -14.84
C PRO A 359 -13.78 -25.27 -15.87
N TYR A 360 -14.13 -24.01 -15.59
CA TYR A 360 -14.98 -23.17 -16.43
C TYR A 360 -14.17 -22.17 -17.29
N LEU A 361 -12.94 -21.85 -16.90
CA LEU A 361 -12.07 -20.90 -17.62
C LEU A 361 -11.84 -21.23 -19.10
N PRO A 362 -11.70 -22.51 -19.54
CA PRO A 362 -11.56 -22.84 -20.95
C PRO A 362 -12.71 -22.35 -21.85
N GLU A 363 -13.91 -22.16 -21.29
CA GLU A 363 -15.07 -21.60 -21.99
C GLU A 363 -15.22 -20.10 -21.73
N LEU A 364 -15.00 -19.65 -20.48
CA LEU A 364 -15.21 -18.27 -20.07
C LEU A 364 -14.16 -17.31 -20.65
N ILE A 365 -12.87 -17.67 -20.69
CA ILE A 365 -11.81 -16.79 -21.19
C ILE A 365 -12.00 -16.45 -22.68
N PRO A 366 -12.24 -17.42 -23.59
CA PRO A 366 -12.57 -17.09 -24.98
C PRO A 366 -13.81 -16.20 -25.14
N HIS A 367 -14.83 -16.40 -24.29
CA HIS A 367 -16.01 -15.55 -24.27
C HIS A 367 -15.69 -14.11 -23.86
N LEU A 368 -14.91 -13.92 -22.80
CA LEU A 368 -14.46 -12.60 -22.36
C LEU A 368 -13.57 -11.92 -23.41
N ILE A 369 -12.67 -12.64 -24.07
CA ILE A 369 -11.88 -12.09 -25.18
C ILE A 369 -12.81 -11.54 -26.29
N GLN A 370 -13.92 -12.22 -26.59
CA GLN A 370 -14.93 -11.70 -27.51
C GLN A 370 -15.62 -10.42 -26.98
N CYS A 371 -15.87 -10.32 -25.67
CA CYS A 371 -16.46 -9.15 -25.02
C CYS A 371 -15.56 -7.90 -25.06
N LEU A 372 -14.23 -8.05 -25.24
CA LEU A 372 -13.33 -6.91 -25.49
C LEU A 372 -13.72 -6.14 -26.76
N SER A 373 -14.42 -6.78 -27.70
CA SER A 373 -14.91 -6.16 -28.93
C SER A 373 -16.39 -5.75 -28.86
N ASP A 374 -17.01 -5.72 -27.67
CA ASP A 374 -18.42 -5.28 -27.48
C ASP A 374 -18.62 -3.81 -27.89
N LYS A 375 -19.83 -3.46 -28.34
CA LYS A 375 -20.18 -2.09 -28.75
C LYS A 375 -20.18 -1.12 -27.57
N LYS A 376 -20.44 -1.58 -26.35
CA LYS A 376 -20.54 -0.75 -25.15
C LYS A 376 -19.19 -0.62 -24.45
N ALA A 377 -18.74 0.63 -24.26
CA ALA A 377 -17.44 0.93 -23.65
C ALA A 377 -17.32 0.39 -22.21
N LEU A 378 -18.39 0.46 -21.41
CA LEU A 378 -18.37 -0.05 -20.03
C LEU A 378 -18.18 -1.57 -19.98
N VAL A 379 -18.83 -2.32 -20.88
CA VAL A 379 -18.60 -3.77 -21.02
C VAL A 379 -17.14 -4.05 -21.37
N ARG A 380 -16.57 -3.34 -22.36
CA ARG A 380 -15.16 -3.51 -22.72
C ARG A 380 -14.22 -3.21 -21.55
N SER A 381 -14.48 -2.13 -20.81
CA SER A 381 -13.69 -1.70 -19.66
C SER A 381 -13.65 -2.77 -18.57
N ILE A 382 -14.81 -3.26 -18.13
CA ILE A 382 -14.85 -4.28 -17.06
C ILE A 382 -14.30 -5.62 -17.53
N THR A 383 -14.43 -5.92 -18.83
CA THR A 383 -13.85 -7.13 -19.43
C THR A 383 -12.32 -7.09 -19.39
N CYS A 384 -11.69 -5.93 -19.61
CA CYS A 384 -10.24 -5.78 -19.47
C CYS A 384 -9.80 -6.15 -18.05
N TRP A 385 -10.42 -5.52 -17.04
CA TRP A 385 -10.13 -5.78 -15.63
C TRP A 385 -10.41 -7.24 -15.22
N THR A 386 -11.53 -7.82 -15.66
CA THR A 386 -11.85 -9.22 -15.34
C THR A 386 -10.85 -10.19 -15.96
N LEU A 387 -10.37 -9.92 -17.18
CA LEU A 387 -9.35 -10.76 -17.83
C LEU A 387 -7.99 -10.68 -17.13
N SER A 388 -7.60 -9.51 -16.59
CA SER A 388 -6.34 -9.39 -15.84
C SER A 388 -6.38 -10.18 -14.53
N ARG A 389 -7.53 -10.25 -13.84
CA ARG A 389 -7.69 -11.09 -12.63
C ARG A 389 -7.50 -12.59 -12.88
N TYR A 390 -7.51 -13.04 -14.14
CA TYR A 390 -7.21 -14.41 -14.54
C TYR A 390 -5.90 -14.53 -15.36
N ALA A 391 -5.05 -13.50 -15.39
CA ALA A 391 -3.84 -13.46 -16.22
C ALA A 391 -2.88 -14.61 -15.94
N HIS A 392 -2.63 -14.93 -14.66
CA HIS A 392 -1.77 -16.05 -14.26
C HIS A 392 -2.21 -17.38 -14.91
N TRP A 393 -3.50 -17.70 -14.87
CA TRP A 393 -4.02 -18.90 -15.51
C TRP A 393 -3.84 -18.88 -17.03
N VAL A 394 -4.07 -17.73 -17.67
CA VAL A 394 -3.90 -17.56 -19.13
C VAL A 394 -2.45 -17.81 -19.55
N VAL A 395 -1.48 -17.26 -18.80
CA VAL A 395 -0.04 -17.41 -19.06
C VAL A 395 0.43 -18.86 -18.83
N SER A 396 -0.16 -19.57 -17.87
CA SER A 396 0.19 -20.97 -17.59
C SER A 396 -0.31 -21.97 -18.66
N GLN A 397 -1.10 -21.52 -19.65
CA GLN A 397 -1.60 -22.36 -20.74
C GLN A 397 -0.72 -22.25 -22.01
N PRO A 398 -0.86 -23.16 -23.00
CA PRO A 398 -0.18 -23.04 -24.28
C PRO A 398 -0.40 -21.65 -24.94
N PRO A 399 0.66 -20.88 -25.23
CA PRO A 399 0.57 -19.44 -25.57
C PRO A 399 -0.37 -19.10 -26.73
N ASP A 400 -0.41 -19.94 -27.77
CA ASP A 400 -1.24 -19.72 -28.96
C ASP A 400 -2.75 -19.86 -28.68
N THR A 401 -3.16 -20.46 -27.56
CA THR A 401 -4.56 -20.77 -27.26
C THR A 401 -5.29 -19.59 -26.63
N TYR A 402 -4.68 -18.95 -25.62
CA TYR A 402 -5.33 -17.91 -24.83
C TYR A 402 -4.49 -16.63 -24.73
N LEU A 403 -3.20 -16.73 -24.36
CA LEU A 403 -2.31 -15.58 -24.17
C LEU A 403 -2.22 -14.70 -25.42
N LYS A 404 -1.92 -15.30 -26.57
CA LYS A 404 -1.75 -14.55 -27.83
C LYS A 404 -3.04 -13.88 -28.31
N PRO A 405 -4.22 -14.56 -28.34
CA PRO A 405 -5.48 -13.89 -28.61
C PRO A 405 -5.81 -12.77 -27.62
N LEU A 406 -5.61 -13.00 -26.32
CA LEU A 406 -5.85 -12.01 -25.27
C LEU A 406 -4.99 -10.76 -25.47
N MET A 407 -3.67 -10.94 -25.55
CA MET A 407 -2.70 -9.86 -25.81
C MET A 407 -3.09 -9.07 -27.07
N THR A 408 -3.45 -9.77 -28.15
CA THR A 408 -3.82 -9.10 -29.42
C THR A 408 -5.06 -8.22 -29.28
N GLU A 409 -6.10 -8.69 -28.60
CA GLU A 409 -7.32 -7.90 -28.40
C GLU A 409 -7.13 -6.78 -27.35
N LEU A 410 -6.34 -7.01 -26.29
CA LEU A 410 -5.99 -5.98 -25.31
C LEU A 410 -5.19 -4.84 -25.95
N LEU A 411 -4.18 -5.14 -26.78
CA LEU A 411 -3.42 -4.11 -27.50
C LEU A 411 -4.34 -3.26 -28.42
N GLN A 412 -5.36 -3.86 -29.04
CA GLN A 412 -6.39 -3.08 -29.75
C GLN A 412 -7.22 -2.19 -28.81
N ARG A 413 -7.48 -2.62 -27.57
CA ARG A 413 -8.20 -1.84 -26.56
C ARG A 413 -7.36 -0.74 -25.92
N ILE A 414 -6.04 -0.90 -25.81
CA ILE A 414 -5.13 0.20 -25.48
C ILE A 414 -5.37 1.34 -26.47
N LEU A 415 -5.64 1.04 -27.74
CA LEU A 415 -5.97 2.03 -28.76
C LEU A 415 -7.47 2.29 -28.93
N ASP A 416 -8.33 2.03 -27.93
CA ASP A 416 -9.77 2.32 -28.02
C ASP A 416 -10.04 3.83 -28.24
N SER A 417 -11.23 4.19 -28.71
CA SER A 417 -11.63 5.59 -28.84
C SER A 417 -12.15 6.18 -27.54
N ASN A 418 -12.56 5.34 -26.58
CA ASN A 418 -13.03 5.73 -25.27
C ASN A 418 -11.89 5.73 -24.24
N LYS A 419 -11.69 6.86 -23.55
CA LYS A 419 -10.60 7.03 -22.57
C LYS A 419 -10.66 6.06 -21.38
N ARG A 420 -11.85 5.67 -20.94
CA ARG A 420 -12.01 4.71 -19.83
C ARG A 420 -11.57 3.30 -20.26
N VAL A 421 -11.86 2.94 -21.51
CA VAL A 421 -11.39 1.66 -22.07
C VAL A 421 -9.89 1.66 -22.29
N GLN A 422 -9.32 2.79 -22.71
CA GLN A 422 -7.86 2.94 -22.81
C GLN A 422 -7.17 2.68 -21.47
N GLU A 423 -7.64 3.36 -20.41
CA GLU A 423 -7.16 3.20 -19.04
C GLU A 423 -7.29 1.75 -18.53
N ALA A 424 -8.48 1.16 -18.63
CA ALA A 424 -8.71 -0.21 -18.19
C ALA A 424 -7.88 -1.24 -18.99
N ALA A 425 -7.72 -1.03 -20.29
CA ALA A 425 -6.93 -1.92 -21.14
C ALA A 425 -5.43 -1.80 -20.90
N CYS A 426 -4.93 -0.59 -20.65
CA CYS A 426 -3.52 -0.36 -20.36
C CYS A 426 -3.13 -0.95 -19.00
N SER A 427 -3.96 -0.75 -17.98
CA SER A 427 -3.76 -1.33 -16.64
C SER A 427 -3.85 -2.86 -16.67
N ALA A 428 -4.87 -3.42 -17.34
CA ALA A 428 -4.99 -4.88 -17.51
C ALA A 428 -3.83 -5.49 -18.31
N PHE A 429 -3.22 -4.70 -19.20
CA PHE A 429 -2.05 -5.14 -19.97
C PHE A 429 -0.77 -5.11 -19.13
N ALA A 430 -0.59 -4.12 -18.25
CA ALA A 430 0.52 -4.09 -17.28
C ALA A 430 0.51 -5.32 -16.37
N THR A 431 -0.65 -5.69 -15.80
CA THR A 431 -0.79 -6.95 -15.03
C THR A 431 -0.45 -8.19 -15.86
N LEU A 432 -0.83 -8.20 -17.15
CA LEU A 432 -0.46 -9.30 -18.05
C LEU A 432 1.06 -9.33 -18.33
N GLU A 433 1.72 -8.17 -18.35
CA GLU A 433 3.18 -8.06 -18.51
C GLU A 433 3.93 -8.63 -17.31
N GLU A 434 3.46 -8.36 -16.09
CA GLU A 434 4.02 -8.92 -14.85
C GLU A 434 3.92 -10.44 -14.84
N GLU A 435 2.75 -10.98 -15.18
CA GLU A 435 2.54 -12.43 -15.18
C GLU A 435 3.28 -13.14 -16.33
N ALA A 436 3.28 -12.56 -17.54
CA ALA A 436 3.87 -13.20 -18.71
C ALA A 436 5.40 -13.12 -18.75
N CYS A 437 6.01 -12.09 -18.14
CA CYS A 437 7.46 -11.89 -18.10
C CYS A 437 8.12 -12.12 -19.49
N THR A 438 9.03 -13.11 -19.58
CA THR A 438 9.78 -13.41 -20.79
C THR A 438 8.95 -14.04 -21.92
N GLU A 439 7.73 -14.51 -21.64
CA GLU A 439 6.81 -15.05 -22.66
C GLU A 439 6.34 -13.98 -23.65
N LEU A 440 6.52 -12.69 -23.33
CA LEU A 440 6.22 -11.56 -24.22
C LEU A 440 7.31 -11.26 -25.26
N VAL A 441 8.54 -11.75 -25.05
CA VAL A 441 9.69 -11.47 -25.93
C VAL A 441 9.41 -11.76 -27.42
N PRO A 442 8.70 -12.86 -27.81
CA PRO A 442 8.35 -13.13 -29.20
C PRO A 442 7.45 -12.06 -29.84
N TYR A 443 6.73 -11.28 -29.04
CA TYR A 443 5.72 -10.31 -29.48
C TYR A 443 6.15 -8.85 -29.27
N LEU A 444 7.36 -8.63 -28.72
CA LEU A 444 7.84 -7.33 -28.25
C LEU A 444 7.74 -6.20 -29.29
N ALA A 445 8.05 -6.49 -30.57
CA ALA A 445 7.93 -5.50 -31.64
C ALA A 445 6.49 -5.00 -31.83
N TYR A 446 5.50 -5.90 -31.75
CA TYR A 446 4.08 -5.57 -31.92
C TYR A 446 3.53 -4.82 -30.71
N ILE A 447 3.96 -5.21 -29.51
CA ILE A 447 3.63 -4.50 -28.26
C ILE A 447 4.14 -3.06 -28.32
N LEU A 448 5.43 -2.88 -28.63
CA LEU A 448 6.05 -1.55 -28.70
C LEU A 448 5.43 -0.65 -29.75
N ASP A 449 5.10 -1.16 -30.94
CA ASP A 449 4.39 -0.38 -31.97
C ASP A 449 3.06 0.19 -31.42
N THR A 450 2.35 -0.60 -30.63
CA THR A 450 1.06 -0.20 -30.03
C THR A 450 1.26 0.87 -28.94
N LEU A 451 2.16 0.63 -27.98
CA LEU A 451 2.44 1.56 -26.89
C LEU A 451 3.01 2.88 -27.41
N VAL A 452 3.89 2.82 -28.42
CA VAL A 452 4.47 4.02 -29.04
C VAL A 452 3.40 4.82 -29.78
N PHE A 453 2.46 4.14 -30.46
CA PHE A 453 1.33 4.82 -31.08
C PHE A 453 0.42 5.48 -30.04
N ALA A 454 0.24 4.87 -28.86
CA ALA A 454 -0.59 5.41 -27.78
C ALA A 454 -0.11 6.80 -27.31
N PHE A 455 1.19 7.12 -27.35
CA PHE A 455 1.70 8.48 -27.05
C PHE A 455 1.05 9.59 -27.89
N SER A 456 0.72 9.27 -29.14
CA SER A 456 0.09 10.22 -30.07
C SER A 456 -1.43 10.37 -29.85
N LYS A 457 -2.04 9.40 -29.16
CA LYS A 457 -3.50 9.30 -28.98
C LYS A 457 -3.95 9.67 -27.58
N TYR A 458 -3.16 9.32 -26.57
CA TYR A 458 -3.51 9.46 -25.18
C TYR A 458 -3.47 10.93 -24.75
N GLN A 459 -4.44 11.26 -23.91
CA GLN A 459 -4.46 12.53 -23.21
C GLN A 459 -3.77 12.37 -21.84
N HIS A 460 -3.61 13.48 -21.16
CA HIS A 460 -2.80 13.61 -19.97
C HIS A 460 -3.00 12.49 -18.92
N LYS A 461 -4.23 12.20 -18.46
CA LYS A 461 -4.51 11.11 -17.50
C LYS A 461 -3.95 9.76 -17.96
N ASN A 462 -4.35 9.30 -19.14
CA ASN A 462 -3.99 7.98 -19.64
C ASN A 462 -2.51 7.87 -20.02
N LEU A 463 -1.83 8.99 -20.29
CA LEU A 463 -0.38 8.98 -20.51
C LEU A 463 0.38 8.54 -19.26
N LEU A 464 -0.14 8.78 -18.05
CA LEU A 464 0.48 8.34 -16.81
C LEU A 464 0.52 6.80 -16.75
N ILE A 465 -0.65 6.18 -16.93
CA ILE A 465 -0.79 4.71 -16.98
C ILE A 465 0.02 4.09 -18.13
N LEU A 466 0.18 4.81 -19.25
CA LEU A 466 1.03 4.35 -20.34
C LEU A 466 2.52 4.34 -19.96
N TYR A 467 2.97 5.27 -19.12
CA TYR A 467 4.33 5.23 -18.61
C TYR A 467 4.52 3.98 -17.74
N ASP A 468 3.60 3.73 -16.81
CA ASP A 468 3.65 2.56 -15.92
C ASP A 468 3.73 1.26 -16.73
N ALA A 469 2.84 1.05 -17.70
CA ALA A 469 2.88 -0.11 -18.59
C ALA A 469 4.21 -0.24 -19.37
N ILE A 470 4.83 0.87 -19.81
CA ILE A 470 6.14 0.80 -20.46
C ILE A 470 7.24 0.42 -19.46
N GLY A 471 7.14 0.89 -18.21
CA GLY A 471 8.04 0.52 -17.12
C GLY A 471 7.94 -0.97 -16.81
N THR A 472 6.72 -1.44 -16.56
CA THR A 472 6.41 -2.85 -16.32
C THR A 472 6.90 -3.75 -17.46
N LEU A 473 6.65 -3.39 -18.72
CA LEU A 473 7.20 -4.11 -19.87
C LEU A 473 8.74 -4.23 -19.83
N ALA A 474 9.42 -3.13 -19.48
CA ALA A 474 10.87 -3.10 -19.41
C ALA A 474 11.41 -4.01 -18.32
N ASP A 475 10.74 -4.07 -17.16
CA ASP A 475 11.09 -4.96 -16.06
C ASP A 475 10.83 -6.43 -16.41
N SER A 476 9.70 -6.72 -17.06
CA SER A 476 9.29 -8.07 -17.49
C SER A 476 10.21 -8.67 -18.55
N VAL A 477 10.60 -7.90 -19.58
CA VAL A 477 11.45 -8.42 -20.68
C VAL A 477 12.95 -8.18 -20.47
N GLY A 478 13.32 -7.26 -19.58
CA GLY A 478 14.70 -6.93 -19.22
C GLY A 478 15.59 -6.63 -20.44
N HIS A 479 16.75 -7.28 -20.50
CA HIS A 479 17.77 -7.03 -21.53
C HIS A 479 17.32 -7.29 -22.97
N HIS A 480 16.21 -7.99 -23.20
CA HIS A 480 15.66 -8.22 -24.55
C HIS A 480 15.19 -6.92 -25.22
N LEU A 481 14.89 -5.88 -24.43
CA LEU A 481 14.52 -4.55 -24.92
C LEU A 481 15.73 -3.79 -25.49
N ASN A 482 16.97 -4.20 -25.18
CA ASN A 482 18.20 -3.55 -25.62
C ASN A 482 18.56 -3.89 -27.08
N LYS A 483 17.66 -3.56 -28.00
CA LYS A 483 17.91 -3.62 -29.45
C LYS A 483 17.82 -2.22 -30.05
N PRO A 484 18.69 -1.86 -31.01
CA PRO A 484 18.69 -0.53 -31.62
C PRO A 484 17.33 -0.12 -32.20
N GLU A 485 16.60 -1.08 -32.78
CA GLU A 485 15.26 -0.88 -33.35
C GLU A 485 14.22 -0.44 -32.30
N TYR A 486 14.19 -1.08 -31.13
CA TYR A 486 13.25 -0.77 -30.05
C TYR A 486 13.60 0.55 -29.37
N ILE A 487 14.89 0.79 -29.11
CA ILE A 487 15.38 2.04 -28.51
C ILE A 487 15.06 3.24 -29.40
N GLN A 488 15.26 3.11 -30.72
CA GLN A 488 14.95 4.18 -31.68
C GLN A 488 13.45 4.47 -31.79
N MET A 489 12.61 3.49 -31.48
CA MET A 489 11.15 3.65 -31.47
C MET A 489 10.65 4.30 -30.18
N LEU A 490 11.13 3.83 -29.02
CA LEU A 490 10.62 4.20 -27.69
C LEU A 490 11.19 5.52 -27.15
N MET A 491 12.47 5.80 -27.39
CA MET A 491 13.13 6.98 -26.81
C MET A 491 12.61 8.33 -27.32
N PRO A 492 12.32 8.53 -28.62
CA PRO A 492 11.84 9.83 -29.11
C PRO A 492 10.57 10.35 -28.41
N PRO A 493 9.45 9.59 -28.26
CA PRO A 493 8.26 10.10 -27.58
C PRO A 493 8.51 10.40 -26.09
N LEU A 494 9.28 9.56 -25.39
CA LEU A 494 9.67 9.79 -23.99
C LEU A 494 10.52 11.05 -23.82
N ILE A 495 11.49 11.30 -24.71
CA ILE A 495 12.31 12.52 -24.72
C ILE A 495 11.47 13.76 -25.01
N HIS A 496 10.52 13.65 -25.94
CA HIS A 496 9.62 14.75 -26.24
C HIS A 496 8.81 15.18 -25.00
N LYS A 497 8.18 14.24 -24.30
CA LYS A 497 7.40 14.52 -23.08
C LYS A 497 8.26 15.11 -21.96
N TRP A 498 9.44 14.55 -21.74
CA TRP A 498 10.40 15.06 -20.75
C TRP A 498 10.77 16.52 -20.96
N ASN A 499 11.00 16.93 -22.21
CA ASN A 499 11.35 18.32 -22.50
C ASN A 499 10.16 19.29 -22.36
N MET A 500 8.93 18.78 -22.28
CA MET A 500 7.72 19.60 -22.08
C MET A 500 7.39 19.83 -20.61
N LEU A 501 7.70 18.88 -19.72
CA LEU A 501 7.38 18.96 -18.31
C LEU A 501 8.33 19.92 -17.58
N LYS A 502 7.79 20.65 -16.60
CA LYS A 502 8.57 21.51 -15.70
C LYS A 502 9.05 20.70 -14.50
N ASP A 503 10.10 21.16 -13.85
CA ASP A 503 10.70 20.48 -12.69
C ASP A 503 9.76 20.42 -11.45
N GLU A 504 8.62 21.12 -11.46
CA GLU A 504 7.59 21.13 -10.38
C GLU A 504 6.38 20.24 -10.71
N ASP A 505 6.38 19.63 -11.89
CA ASP A 505 5.23 18.89 -12.41
C ASP A 505 5.22 17.45 -11.88
N LYS A 506 4.15 17.05 -11.20
CA LYS A 506 4.02 15.69 -10.62
C LYS A 506 3.99 14.59 -11.68
N ASP A 507 3.68 14.96 -12.93
CA ASP A 507 3.78 14.10 -14.11
C ASP A 507 5.19 13.57 -14.37
N LEU A 508 6.19 14.17 -13.72
CA LEU A 508 7.54 13.65 -13.74
C LEU A 508 7.64 12.29 -13.06
N PHE A 509 6.78 11.91 -12.09
CA PHE A 509 6.96 10.65 -11.36
C PHE A 509 6.87 9.44 -12.29
N PRO A 510 5.76 9.22 -13.02
CA PRO A 510 5.66 8.05 -13.88
C PRO A 510 6.64 8.11 -15.07
N LEU A 511 6.94 9.32 -15.56
CA LEU A 511 7.91 9.49 -16.65
C LEU A 511 9.36 9.21 -16.21
N LEU A 512 9.72 9.53 -14.97
CA LEU A 512 11.06 9.31 -14.42
C LEU A 512 11.29 7.83 -14.10
N GLU A 513 10.28 7.11 -13.61
CA GLU A 513 10.32 5.66 -13.42
C GLU A 513 10.66 4.93 -14.74
N VAL A 514 10.11 5.39 -15.86
CA VAL A 514 10.40 4.83 -17.20
C VAL A 514 11.80 5.19 -17.74
N LYS A 515 12.45 6.24 -17.23
CA LYS A 515 13.60 6.88 -17.91
C LYS A 515 14.97 6.56 -17.32
N LEU A 516 15.36 5.29 -17.33
CA LEU A 516 16.68 4.76 -16.88
C LEU A 516 17.96 5.34 -17.55
N CYS A 517 17.99 6.51 -18.23
CA CYS A 517 19.15 6.87 -19.07
C CYS A 517 19.72 8.30 -19.06
N PHE A 518 19.14 9.36 -18.46
CA PHE A 518 19.78 10.69 -18.52
C PHE A 518 19.36 11.68 -17.42
N LEU A 519 20.12 11.87 -16.31
CA LEU A 519 19.73 12.92 -15.33
C LEU A 519 20.75 13.73 -14.49
N LEU A 520 22.06 13.72 -14.76
CA LEU A 520 23.02 14.40 -13.86
C LEU A 520 23.18 15.94 -14.01
N LYS A 521 22.15 16.71 -14.37
CA LYS A 521 22.32 18.17 -14.54
C LYS A 521 21.32 19.12 -13.87
N LYS A 522 20.25 18.66 -13.21
CA LYS A 522 19.20 19.59 -12.73
C LYS A 522 18.77 19.52 -11.26
N LEU A 523 19.19 18.50 -10.50
CA LEU A 523 18.77 18.28 -9.11
C LEU A 523 19.38 19.18 -7.98
N PRO A 524 20.46 19.99 -8.13
CA PRO A 524 21.15 20.54 -6.93
C PRO A 524 20.43 21.63 -6.12
N THR A 525 19.30 22.20 -6.57
CA THR A 525 18.78 23.45 -5.97
C THR A 525 17.70 23.30 -4.89
N ARG A 526 17.22 22.10 -4.57
CA ARG A 526 16.03 21.89 -3.69
C ARG A 526 16.29 21.31 -2.30
N MET A 527 17.54 21.03 -1.92
CA MET A 527 17.86 20.24 -0.72
C MET A 527 18.15 21.04 0.57
N CYS A 528 17.72 22.30 0.68
CA CYS A 528 17.95 23.09 1.90
C CYS A 528 16.67 23.33 2.70
N ASN A 529 16.79 23.05 4.01
CA ASN A 529 15.82 23.31 5.07
C ASN A 529 15.09 24.65 4.91
N CYS A 530 13.78 24.62 5.15
CA CYS A 530 12.96 25.81 5.24
C CYS A 530 12.56 26.07 6.69
N GLU A 531 12.87 27.28 7.16
CA GLU A 531 12.25 27.96 8.29
C GLU A 531 10.77 28.28 7.96
N ASP A 532 9.95 28.65 8.97
CA ASP A 532 8.49 28.88 8.97
C ASP A 532 7.89 29.78 7.84
N GLN A 533 8.71 30.30 6.92
CA GLN A 533 8.29 31.18 5.81
C GLN A 533 8.05 30.47 4.47
N TYR A 534 8.41 29.18 4.33
CA TYR A 534 8.26 28.46 3.06
C TYR A 534 7.43 27.17 3.24
N GLU A 535 6.71 26.81 2.18
CA GLU A 535 5.99 25.54 2.11
C GLU A 535 6.97 24.37 2.11
N ALA A 536 6.66 23.32 2.87
CA ALA A 536 7.51 22.13 2.93
C ALA A 536 7.59 21.49 1.52
N PRO A 537 8.79 21.08 1.06
CA PRO A 537 8.93 20.47 -0.26
C PRO A 537 8.27 19.10 -0.31
N ASP A 538 7.66 18.77 -1.44
CA ASP A 538 7.19 17.43 -1.75
C ASP A 538 8.40 16.51 -1.99
N LYS A 539 8.59 15.54 -1.10
CA LYS A 539 9.77 14.67 -1.10
C LYS A 539 9.68 13.52 -2.11
N ASP A 540 8.53 13.29 -2.73
CA ASP A 540 8.36 12.27 -3.77
C ASP A 540 9.27 12.54 -4.97
N PHE A 541 9.45 13.81 -5.34
CA PHE A 541 10.41 14.21 -6.36
C PHE A 541 11.84 13.75 -6.05
N MET A 542 12.21 13.74 -4.77
CA MET A 542 13.54 13.31 -4.34
C MET A 542 13.63 11.79 -4.38
N ILE A 543 12.59 11.07 -3.95
CA ILE A 543 12.52 9.61 -3.97
C ILE A 543 12.64 9.10 -5.40
N VAL A 544 11.76 9.56 -6.30
CA VAL A 544 11.76 9.19 -7.72
C VAL A 544 13.11 9.46 -8.37
N ALA A 545 13.72 10.62 -8.08
CA ALA A 545 15.02 10.96 -8.64
C ALA A 545 16.14 10.05 -8.13
N LEU A 546 16.11 9.63 -6.86
CA LEU A 546 17.06 8.69 -6.28
C LEU A 546 16.90 7.29 -6.89
N ASP A 547 15.67 6.80 -6.99
CA ASP A 547 15.35 5.49 -7.58
C ASP A 547 15.80 5.43 -9.04
N LEU A 548 15.54 6.50 -9.79
CA LEU A 548 16.02 6.59 -11.16
C LEU A 548 17.56 6.60 -11.26
N LEU A 549 18.24 7.35 -10.37
CA LEU A 549 19.70 7.33 -10.34
C LEU A 549 20.25 5.94 -9.97
N SER A 550 19.54 5.19 -9.12
CA SER A 550 19.87 3.81 -8.75
C SER A 550 19.80 2.92 -9.98
N GLY A 551 18.66 2.95 -10.68
CA GLY A 551 18.47 2.18 -11.89
C GLY A 551 19.44 2.56 -13.02
N LEU A 552 19.81 3.85 -13.13
CA LEU A 552 20.88 4.32 -14.02
C LEU A 552 22.25 3.69 -13.69
N ALA A 553 22.61 3.64 -12.41
CA ALA A 553 23.86 3.07 -11.95
C ALA A 553 23.90 1.56 -12.19
N GLU A 554 22.78 0.87 -11.97
CA GLU A 554 22.60 -0.55 -12.27
C GLU A 554 22.71 -0.84 -13.78
N GLY A 555 21.96 -0.12 -14.61
CA GLY A 555 21.89 -0.37 -16.05
C GLY A 555 23.14 0.04 -16.83
N LEU A 556 23.77 1.17 -16.48
CA LEU A 556 25.00 1.62 -17.13
C LEU A 556 26.26 0.95 -16.57
N GLY A 557 26.19 0.43 -15.33
CA GLY A 557 27.33 -0.07 -14.59
C GLY A 557 28.48 0.94 -14.58
N GLY A 558 29.69 0.47 -14.83
CA GLY A 558 30.90 1.32 -14.84
C GLY A 558 30.88 2.51 -15.82
N ASN A 559 29.98 2.55 -16.80
CA ASN A 559 29.86 3.69 -17.71
C ASN A 559 29.31 4.96 -17.02
N ILE A 560 28.66 4.83 -15.85
CA ILE A 560 28.17 5.98 -15.07
C ILE A 560 29.30 6.74 -14.36
N GLU A 561 30.52 6.20 -14.34
CA GLU A 561 31.65 6.76 -13.58
C GLU A 561 31.93 8.24 -13.89
N GLN A 562 32.05 8.61 -15.18
CA GLN A 562 32.40 9.98 -15.58
C GLN A 562 31.35 11.01 -15.17
N LEU A 563 30.12 10.52 -15.08
CA LEU A 563 28.92 11.24 -14.72
C LEU A 563 28.91 11.50 -13.21
N VAL A 564 29.20 10.48 -12.39
CA VAL A 564 29.36 10.59 -10.93
C VAL A 564 30.54 11.49 -10.57
N ALA A 565 31.69 11.31 -11.22
CA ALA A 565 32.92 12.07 -10.97
C ALA A 565 32.78 13.59 -11.15
N ARG A 566 31.79 14.04 -11.92
CA ARG A 566 31.52 15.46 -12.20
C ARG A 566 30.32 16.01 -11.41
N SER A 567 29.81 15.24 -10.45
CA SER A 567 28.62 15.57 -9.66
C SER A 567 28.93 15.67 -8.18
N ASN A 568 27.98 16.19 -7.40
CA ASN A 568 28.00 16.23 -5.94
C ASN A 568 27.09 15.15 -5.31
N ILE A 569 26.75 14.08 -6.04
CA ILE A 569 25.72 13.11 -5.61
C ILE A 569 26.03 12.48 -4.25
N LEU A 570 27.29 12.15 -3.96
CA LEU A 570 27.68 11.56 -2.68
C LEU A 570 27.48 12.50 -1.48
N THR A 571 27.63 13.81 -1.70
CA THR A 571 27.32 14.82 -0.66
C THR A 571 25.82 14.91 -0.43
N LEU A 572 25.01 14.82 -1.48
CA LEU A 572 23.55 14.82 -1.36
C LEU A 572 23.05 13.52 -0.70
N MET A 573 23.62 12.38 -1.07
CA MET A 573 23.33 11.10 -0.44
C MET A 573 23.59 11.12 1.06
N TYR A 574 24.69 11.73 1.53
CA TYR A 574 24.93 11.88 2.96
C TYR A 574 23.76 12.55 3.69
N GLN A 575 23.11 13.54 3.07
CA GLN A 575 21.90 14.16 3.63
C GLN A 575 20.67 13.24 3.52
N CYS A 576 20.44 12.62 2.36
CA CYS A 576 19.30 11.73 2.13
C CYS A 576 19.29 10.52 3.08
N MET A 577 20.45 9.92 3.35
CA MET A 577 20.59 8.79 4.27
C MET A 577 20.24 9.14 5.73
N GLN A 578 20.20 10.44 6.07
CA GLN A 578 19.84 10.96 7.39
C GLN A 578 18.45 11.63 7.42
N ASP A 579 17.70 11.56 6.31
CA ASP A 579 16.38 12.18 6.25
C ASP A 579 15.40 11.52 7.22
N LYS A 580 14.46 12.30 7.77
CA LYS A 580 13.42 11.80 8.68
C LYS A 580 12.45 10.84 7.98
N MET A 581 12.21 11.03 6.68
CA MET A 581 11.30 10.24 5.86
C MET A 581 11.95 8.89 5.48
N PRO A 582 11.38 7.74 5.89
CA PRO A 582 11.93 6.41 5.62
C PRO A 582 12.22 6.14 4.14
N GLU A 583 11.31 6.50 3.26
CA GLU A 583 11.33 6.28 1.80
C GLU A 583 12.55 6.95 1.15
N VAL A 584 12.89 8.16 1.60
CA VAL A 584 14.11 8.87 1.16
C VAL A 584 15.37 8.09 1.56
N ARG A 585 15.42 7.56 2.79
CA ARG A 585 16.55 6.76 3.26
C ARG A 585 16.65 5.47 2.46
N GLN A 586 15.54 4.77 2.27
CA GLN A 586 15.43 3.54 1.49
C GLN A 586 16.03 3.70 0.07
N SER A 587 15.56 4.69 -0.69
CA SER A 587 16.03 4.95 -2.05
C SER A 587 17.50 5.38 -2.08
N SER A 588 17.96 6.12 -1.07
CA SER A 588 19.38 6.49 -0.96
C SER A 588 20.31 5.30 -0.70
N PHE A 589 19.85 4.28 0.05
CA PHE A 589 20.62 3.06 0.29
C PHE A 589 20.66 2.15 -0.94
N ALA A 590 19.57 2.07 -1.71
CA ALA A 590 19.58 1.40 -3.01
C ALA A 590 20.62 2.03 -3.96
N LEU A 591 20.58 3.36 -4.11
CA LEU A 591 21.56 4.08 -4.92
C LEU A 591 23.00 3.87 -4.42
N LEU A 592 23.22 3.81 -3.10
CA LEU A 592 24.54 3.55 -2.53
C LEU A 592 25.10 2.18 -2.94
N GLY A 593 24.29 1.12 -2.87
CA GLY A 593 24.74 -0.20 -3.29
C GLY A 593 25.01 -0.27 -4.80
N ASP A 594 24.18 0.37 -5.63
CA ASP A 594 24.41 0.41 -7.08
C ASP A 594 25.66 1.20 -7.48
N LEU A 595 25.90 2.37 -6.87
CA LEU A 595 27.15 3.12 -7.07
C LEU A 595 28.38 2.38 -6.53
N THR A 596 28.21 1.60 -5.46
CA THR A 596 29.27 0.75 -4.92
C THR A 596 29.69 -0.33 -5.94
N LYS A 597 28.72 -0.97 -6.61
CA LYS A 597 29.00 -1.91 -7.72
C LYS A 597 29.62 -1.19 -8.93
N ALA A 598 29.09 -0.03 -9.30
CA ALA A 598 29.42 0.64 -10.55
C ALA A 598 30.75 1.40 -10.53
N CYS A 599 31.05 2.15 -9.46
CA CYS A 599 32.19 3.06 -9.41
C CYS A 599 32.72 3.30 -7.98
N PHE A 600 33.05 2.21 -7.28
CA PHE A 600 33.50 2.20 -5.89
C PHE A 600 34.63 3.19 -5.56
N GLN A 601 35.51 3.52 -6.50
CA GLN A 601 36.59 4.49 -6.30
C GLN A 601 36.10 5.86 -5.79
N HIS A 602 34.87 6.25 -6.12
CA HIS A 602 34.26 7.49 -5.66
C HIS A 602 33.55 7.32 -4.32
N VAL A 603 33.03 6.12 -4.03
CA VAL A 603 32.32 5.79 -2.78
C VAL A 603 33.29 5.53 -1.63
N LYS A 604 34.44 4.88 -1.89
CA LYS A 604 35.43 4.47 -0.89
C LYS A 604 35.82 5.59 0.11
N PRO A 605 36.06 6.85 -0.31
CA PRO A 605 36.38 7.94 0.61
C PRO A 605 35.28 8.26 1.64
N CYS A 606 34.02 7.91 1.37
CA CYS A 606 32.86 8.21 2.21
C CYS A 606 32.47 7.07 3.16
N ILE A 607 33.07 5.88 3.02
CA ILE A 607 32.67 4.67 3.78
C ILE A 607 32.76 4.86 5.29
N ALA A 608 33.77 5.60 5.77
CA ALA A 608 33.93 5.88 7.20
C ALA A 608 32.74 6.66 7.79
N ASP A 609 32.10 7.52 6.99
CA ASP A 609 30.92 8.30 7.39
C ASP A 609 29.62 7.53 7.13
N PHE A 610 29.57 6.71 6.08
CA PHE A 610 28.36 5.98 5.67
C PHE A 610 28.09 4.72 6.51
N MET A 611 29.11 3.98 6.93
CA MET A 611 28.94 2.75 7.70
C MET A 611 28.22 2.95 9.04
N PRO A 612 28.49 4.00 9.83
CA PRO A 612 27.68 4.32 11.02
C PRO A 612 26.20 4.54 10.70
N ILE A 613 25.89 5.25 9.62
CA ILE A 613 24.50 5.54 9.24
C ILE A 613 23.77 4.26 8.82
N LEU A 614 24.43 3.42 8.01
CA LEU A 614 23.90 2.10 7.65
C LEU A 614 23.64 1.24 8.89
N GLY A 615 24.59 1.20 9.83
CA GLY A 615 24.45 0.48 11.09
C GLY A 615 23.27 0.95 11.94
N THR A 616 22.95 2.25 11.94
CA THR A 616 21.75 2.78 12.64
C THR A 616 20.44 2.50 11.92
N ASN A 617 20.49 2.18 10.62
CA ASN A 617 19.31 1.87 9.81
C ASN A 617 19.07 0.35 9.66
N LEU A 618 19.82 -0.49 10.38
CA LEU A 618 19.49 -1.90 10.61
C LEU A 618 18.38 -2.04 11.66
N ASN A 619 17.33 -1.24 11.52
CA ASN A 619 16.14 -1.25 12.38
C ASN A 619 14.98 -1.92 11.61
N PRO A 620 14.55 -3.14 12.00
CA PRO A 620 13.54 -3.87 11.27
C PRO A 620 12.10 -3.40 11.57
N GLU A 621 11.91 -2.28 12.28
CA GLU A 621 10.65 -1.51 12.27
C GLU A 621 10.39 -0.87 10.90
N PHE A 622 11.45 -0.53 10.15
CA PHE A 622 11.35 0.00 8.79
C PHE A 622 11.92 -1.02 7.80
N ILE A 623 11.12 -2.03 7.45
CA ILE A 623 11.55 -3.23 6.72
C ILE A 623 12.31 -2.88 5.43
N SER A 624 11.74 -2.06 4.55
CA SER A 624 12.35 -1.73 3.25
C SER A 624 13.63 -0.90 3.38
N VAL A 625 13.71 -0.01 4.38
CA VAL A 625 14.92 0.75 4.71
C VAL A 625 16.01 -0.20 5.20
N CYS A 626 15.67 -1.09 6.14
CA CYS A 626 16.56 -2.08 6.71
C CYS A 626 17.08 -3.04 5.64
N ASN A 627 16.21 -3.45 4.70
CA ASN A 627 16.54 -4.31 3.59
C ASN A 627 17.60 -3.69 2.67
N ASN A 628 17.35 -2.46 2.19
CA ASN A 628 18.30 -1.78 1.29
C ASN A 628 19.61 -1.41 2.01
N ALA A 629 19.55 -1.04 3.29
CA ALA A 629 20.76 -0.80 4.09
C ALA A 629 21.61 -2.08 4.24
N THR A 630 20.96 -3.20 4.55
CA THR A 630 21.59 -4.52 4.66
C THR A 630 22.28 -4.90 3.34
N TRP A 631 21.54 -4.82 2.23
CA TRP A 631 22.07 -5.12 0.91
C TRP A 631 23.27 -4.22 0.54
N ALA A 632 23.19 -2.92 0.79
CA ALA A 632 24.28 -1.97 0.54
C ALA A 632 25.54 -2.31 1.35
N ILE A 633 25.41 -2.72 2.62
CA ILE A 633 26.55 -3.20 3.44
C ILE A 633 27.20 -4.42 2.78
N GLY A 634 26.39 -5.36 2.26
CA GLY A 634 26.87 -6.53 1.55
C GLY A 634 27.72 -6.17 0.32
N GLU A 635 27.23 -5.26 -0.53
CA GLU A 635 27.97 -4.77 -1.71
C GLU A 635 29.27 -4.04 -1.32
N ILE A 636 29.23 -3.19 -0.30
CA ILE A 636 30.41 -2.48 0.21
C ILE A 636 31.46 -3.47 0.72
N SER A 637 31.03 -4.52 1.40
CA SER A 637 31.93 -5.54 1.97
C SER A 637 32.80 -6.19 0.89
N ILE A 638 32.19 -6.57 -0.23
CA ILE A 638 32.90 -7.19 -1.36
C ILE A 638 33.95 -6.25 -1.96
N GLN A 639 33.64 -4.96 -2.08
CA GLN A 639 34.57 -3.97 -2.64
C GLN A 639 35.69 -3.58 -1.66
N MET A 640 35.41 -3.58 -0.35
CA MET A 640 36.38 -3.25 0.70
C MET A 640 37.36 -4.40 0.98
N GLY A 641 36.91 -5.65 0.84
CA GLY A 641 37.71 -6.81 1.26
C GLY A 641 38.07 -6.74 2.74
N ILE A 642 39.33 -7.02 3.08
CA ILE A 642 39.79 -7.06 4.49
C ILE A 642 39.74 -5.68 5.18
N GLU A 643 39.71 -4.58 4.42
CA GLU A 643 39.54 -3.23 4.98
C GLU A 643 38.17 -3.03 5.65
N MET A 644 37.23 -3.97 5.47
CA MET A 644 35.91 -3.96 6.12
C MET A 644 35.99 -4.29 7.63
N GLN A 645 37.07 -4.92 8.09
CA GLN A 645 37.22 -5.42 9.46
C GLN A 645 36.78 -4.44 10.56
N PRO A 646 37.14 -3.13 10.53
CA PRO A 646 36.79 -2.19 11.60
C PRO A 646 35.28 -1.95 11.75
N TYR A 647 34.50 -2.19 10.70
CA TYR A 647 33.07 -1.89 10.67
C TYR A 647 32.19 -3.09 11.03
N ILE A 648 32.74 -4.31 11.03
CA ILE A 648 32.00 -5.55 11.33
C ILE A 648 31.30 -5.51 12.69
N PRO A 649 31.96 -5.07 13.79
CA PRO A 649 31.30 -5.04 15.10
C PRO A 649 30.07 -4.13 15.16
N MET A 650 29.97 -3.15 14.27
CA MET A 650 28.85 -2.19 14.23
C MET A 650 27.58 -2.80 13.61
N VAL A 651 27.73 -3.79 12.73
CA VAL A 651 26.63 -4.34 11.92
C VAL A 651 26.31 -5.79 12.23
N LEU A 652 27.31 -6.60 12.57
CA LEU A 652 27.16 -8.07 12.63
C LEU A 652 26.14 -8.52 13.67
N HIS A 653 26.14 -7.93 14.86
CA HIS A 653 25.19 -8.30 15.91
C HIS A 653 23.74 -8.06 15.47
N GLN A 654 23.47 -6.91 14.85
CA GLN A 654 22.14 -6.54 14.38
C GLN A 654 21.69 -7.46 13.23
N LEU A 655 22.58 -7.81 12.31
CA LEU A 655 22.27 -8.75 11.23
C LEU A 655 21.93 -10.16 11.76
N VAL A 656 22.64 -10.64 12.78
CA VAL A 656 22.35 -11.94 13.42
C VAL A 656 21.04 -11.88 14.22
N GLU A 657 20.67 -10.73 14.76
CA GLU A 657 19.36 -10.53 15.40
C GLU A 657 18.23 -10.54 14.35
N ILE A 658 18.39 -9.81 13.26
CA ILE A 658 17.41 -9.73 12.15
C ILE A 658 17.15 -11.11 11.55
N ILE A 659 18.18 -11.88 11.24
CA ILE A 659 18.00 -13.20 10.60
C ILE A 659 17.30 -14.24 11.50
N ASN A 660 17.27 -14.00 12.82
CA ASN A 660 16.60 -14.86 13.80
C ASN A 660 15.25 -14.28 14.26
N ARG A 661 14.84 -13.11 13.75
CA ARG A 661 13.60 -12.46 14.17
C ARG A 661 12.40 -13.19 13.54
N PRO A 662 11.38 -13.58 14.33
CA PRO A 662 10.16 -14.17 13.78
C PRO A 662 9.39 -13.14 12.93
N ASN A 663 8.52 -13.62 12.04
CA ASN A 663 7.64 -12.79 11.21
C ASN A 663 8.40 -11.70 10.43
N THR A 664 9.60 -12.02 9.97
CA THR A 664 10.41 -11.11 9.15
C THR A 664 10.22 -11.48 7.68
N PRO A 665 9.93 -10.51 6.79
CA PRO A 665 9.71 -10.79 5.38
C PRO A 665 10.89 -11.50 4.74
N LYS A 666 10.55 -12.40 3.81
CA LYS A 666 11.50 -13.29 3.15
C LYS A 666 12.65 -12.53 2.52
N THR A 667 12.36 -11.45 1.79
CA THR A 667 13.37 -10.62 1.12
C THR A 667 14.42 -10.04 2.08
N LEU A 668 14.00 -9.58 3.26
CA LEU A 668 14.91 -9.05 4.27
C LEU A 668 15.80 -10.17 4.85
N LEU A 669 15.24 -11.35 5.11
CA LEU A 669 16.01 -12.50 5.58
C LEU A 669 17.07 -12.94 4.54
N GLU A 670 16.72 -12.93 3.26
CA GLU A 670 17.61 -13.28 2.15
C GLU A 670 18.77 -12.30 2.00
N ASN A 671 18.49 -11.00 1.96
CA ASN A 671 19.53 -9.98 1.89
C ASN A 671 20.40 -9.97 3.15
N THR A 672 19.83 -10.25 4.32
CA THR A 672 20.57 -10.42 5.58
C THR A 672 21.51 -11.61 5.50
N ALA A 673 21.02 -12.76 5.02
CA ALA A 673 21.82 -13.96 4.84
C ALA A 673 22.96 -13.74 3.83
N ILE A 674 22.68 -13.14 2.67
CA ILE A 674 23.69 -12.79 1.66
C ILE A 674 24.76 -11.88 2.29
N THR A 675 24.36 -10.87 3.04
CA THR A 675 25.26 -9.89 3.65
C THR A 675 26.15 -10.52 4.71
N ILE A 676 25.61 -11.36 5.60
CA ILE A 676 26.40 -12.12 6.58
C ILE A 676 27.41 -13.02 5.86
N GLY A 677 26.98 -13.70 4.79
CA GLY A 677 27.85 -14.51 3.94
C GLY A 677 29.02 -13.69 3.39
N ARG A 678 28.74 -12.54 2.76
CA ARG A 678 29.76 -11.65 2.18
C ARG A 678 30.71 -11.07 3.23
N LEU A 679 30.22 -10.68 4.41
CA LEU A 679 31.07 -10.25 5.53
C LEU A 679 32.02 -11.38 5.98
N GLY A 680 31.49 -12.61 6.10
CA GLY A 680 32.29 -13.79 6.43
C GLY A 680 33.27 -14.20 5.34
N TYR A 681 32.98 -13.87 4.09
CA TYR A 681 33.92 -14.09 2.98
C TYR A 681 35.16 -13.20 3.09
N VAL A 682 34.95 -11.91 3.40
CA VAL A 682 36.05 -10.94 3.45
C VAL A 682 36.79 -10.90 4.78
N CYS A 683 36.12 -11.24 5.88
CA CYS A 683 36.67 -11.22 7.24
C CYS A 683 36.22 -12.45 8.06
N PRO A 684 36.62 -13.67 7.65
CA PRO A 684 36.12 -14.90 8.26
C PRO A 684 36.44 -15.06 9.75
N GLN A 685 37.54 -14.48 10.23
CA GLN A 685 37.93 -14.56 11.64
C GLN A 685 36.97 -13.81 12.57
N GLU A 686 36.32 -12.76 12.09
CA GLU A 686 35.39 -11.94 12.87
C GLU A 686 33.98 -12.55 12.88
N VAL A 687 33.55 -13.16 11.77
CA VAL A 687 32.16 -13.63 11.58
C VAL A 687 31.99 -15.12 11.94
N ALA A 688 32.97 -15.98 11.64
CA ALA A 688 32.87 -17.42 11.90
C ALA A 688 32.61 -17.82 13.37
N PRO A 689 33.00 -17.04 14.41
CA PRO A 689 32.60 -17.33 15.79
C PRO A 689 31.08 -17.34 16.02
N MET A 690 30.30 -16.62 15.23
CA MET A 690 28.83 -16.54 15.34
C MET A 690 28.09 -17.57 14.47
N LEU A 691 28.80 -18.43 13.76
CA LEU A 691 28.24 -19.33 12.75
C LEU A 691 27.07 -20.19 13.25
N GLN A 692 27.17 -20.73 14.48
CA GLN A 692 26.10 -21.52 15.09
C GLN A 692 24.81 -20.73 15.33
N GLN A 693 24.89 -19.41 15.48
CA GLN A 693 23.74 -18.55 15.79
C GLN A 693 22.87 -18.23 14.58
N PHE A 694 23.40 -18.35 13.35
CA PHE A 694 22.67 -17.97 12.14
C PHE A 694 22.64 -19.04 11.06
N ILE A 695 23.44 -20.11 11.13
CA ILE A 695 23.55 -21.08 10.02
C ILE A 695 22.21 -21.68 9.63
N ARG A 696 21.33 -21.95 10.60
CA ARG A 696 20.01 -22.54 10.35
C ARG A 696 19.09 -21.62 9.54
N PRO A 697 18.74 -20.41 10.00
CA PRO A 697 17.91 -19.51 9.19
C PRO A 697 18.63 -19.07 7.90
N TRP A 698 19.96 -18.93 7.91
CA TRP A 698 20.74 -18.63 6.70
C TRP A 698 20.56 -19.67 5.60
N CYS A 699 20.66 -20.95 5.94
CA CYS A 699 20.43 -22.04 4.99
C CYS A 699 18.98 -22.07 4.51
N THR A 700 18.01 -21.88 5.42
CA THR A 700 16.58 -21.85 5.08
C THR A 700 16.22 -20.71 4.13
N SER A 701 16.80 -19.52 4.31
CA SER A 701 16.54 -18.38 3.42
C SER A 701 17.18 -18.58 2.04
N LEU A 702 18.45 -18.99 1.97
CA LEU A 702 19.17 -19.03 0.68
C LEU A 702 18.91 -20.26 -0.18
N ARG A 703 18.27 -21.32 0.36
CA ARG A 703 17.97 -22.53 -0.44
C ARG A 703 16.94 -22.29 -1.55
N ASN A 704 16.13 -21.24 -1.45
CA ASN A 704 15.03 -20.97 -2.41
C ASN A 704 15.37 -19.83 -3.39
N ILE A 705 16.60 -19.33 -3.38
CA ILE A 705 17.06 -18.27 -4.28
C ILE A 705 17.69 -18.89 -5.54
N ARG A 706 17.44 -18.29 -6.71
CA ARG A 706 18.09 -18.66 -7.97
C ARG A 706 19.61 -18.60 -7.87
N ASP A 707 20.28 -19.46 -8.63
CA ASP A 707 21.74 -19.42 -8.76
C ASP A 707 22.18 -18.13 -9.46
N ASN A 708 22.68 -17.16 -8.69
CA ASN A 708 23.19 -15.87 -9.15
C ASN A 708 24.53 -15.50 -8.47
N GLU A 709 25.09 -14.33 -8.81
CA GLU A 709 26.37 -13.87 -8.25
C GLU A 709 26.28 -13.55 -6.76
N GLU A 710 25.11 -13.09 -6.29
CA GLU A 710 24.81 -12.84 -4.88
C GLU A 710 24.89 -14.12 -4.07
N LYS A 711 24.18 -15.18 -4.49
CA LYS A 711 24.21 -16.51 -3.88
C LYS A 711 25.63 -17.09 -3.92
N ASP A 712 26.34 -16.99 -5.05
CA ASP A 712 27.72 -17.48 -5.18
C ASP A 712 28.65 -16.82 -4.14
N SER A 713 28.61 -15.49 -4.04
CA SER A 713 29.43 -14.74 -3.09
C SER A 713 29.10 -15.08 -1.63
N ALA A 714 27.82 -15.26 -1.29
CA ALA A 714 27.38 -15.64 0.05
C ALA A 714 27.86 -17.06 0.43
N PHE A 715 27.74 -18.02 -0.48
CA PHE A 715 28.18 -19.41 -0.24
C PHE A 715 29.71 -19.55 -0.19
N ARG A 716 30.47 -18.74 -0.92
CA ARG A 716 31.93 -18.66 -0.72
C ARG A 716 32.27 -18.22 0.70
N GLY A 717 31.50 -17.27 1.21
CA GLY A 717 31.60 -16.81 2.60
C GLY A 717 31.32 -17.91 3.62
N ILE A 718 30.20 -18.61 3.48
CA ILE A 718 29.86 -19.70 4.41
C ILE A 718 30.91 -20.81 4.39
N CYS A 719 31.41 -21.18 3.20
CA CYS A 719 32.44 -22.21 3.09
C CYS A 719 33.76 -21.79 3.74
N THR A 720 34.12 -20.50 3.61
CA THR A 720 35.31 -19.93 4.24
C THR A 720 35.17 -19.92 5.76
N MET A 721 34.01 -19.52 6.27
CA MET A 721 33.72 -19.54 7.71
C MET A 721 33.71 -20.95 8.30
N ILE A 722 33.13 -21.92 7.60
CA ILE A 722 33.14 -23.34 8.01
C ILE A 722 34.58 -23.87 8.11
N THR A 723 35.46 -23.45 7.20
CA THR A 723 36.88 -23.84 7.26
C THR A 723 37.58 -23.28 8.50
N VAL A 724 37.17 -22.09 8.97
CA VAL A 724 37.71 -21.44 10.19
C VAL A 724 37.10 -22.02 11.47
N ASN A 725 35.78 -22.27 11.48
CA ASN A 725 35.05 -22.82 12.63
C ASN A 725 34.11 -23.97 12.21
N PRO A 726 34.65 -25.18 11.95
CA PRO A 726 33.82 -26.32 11.51
C PRO A 726 32.79 -26.76 12.57
N ASN A 727 33.12 -26.56 13.86
CA ASN A 727 32.24 -26.90 14.96
C ASN A 727 30.94 -26.08 14.96
N GLY A 728 30.96 -24.89 14.35
CA GLY A 728 29.80 -24.00 14.28
C GLY A 728 28.64 -24.53 13.44
N VAL A 729 28.85 -25.50 12.55
CA VAL A 729 27.80 -26.09 11.69
C VAL A 729 27.50 -27.54 12.07
N PHE A 730 28.24 -28.14 13.01
CA PHE A 730 28.17 -29.57 13.28
C PHE A 730 26.76 -30.06 13.68
N GLN A 731 26.02 -29.28 14.47
CA GLN A 731 24.67 -29.64 14.93
C GLN A 731 23.61 -29.48 13.83
N ASP A 732 23.81 -28.50 12.93
CA ASP A 732 22.84 -28.10 11.90
C ASP A 732 23.31 -28.46 10.48
N PHE A 733 24.22 -29.44 10.36
CA PHE A 733 24.87 -29.77 9.08
C PHE A 733 23.88 -30.19 7.99
N ILE A 734 22.70 -30.71 8.37
CA ILE A 734 21.63 -31.07 7.43
C ILE A 734 21.12 -29.86 6.65
N PHE A 735 21.03 -28.69 7.29
CA PHE A 735 20.61 -27.44 6.64
C PHE A 735 21.64 -26.99 5.61
N PHE A 736 22.93 -27.16 5.92
CA PHE A 736 23.99 -26.89 4.96
C PHE A 736 23.95 -27.86 3.77
N CYS A 737 23.72 -29.15 4.00
CA CYS A 737 23.53 -30.14 2.93
C CYS A 737 22.38 -29.76 1.98
N ASP A 738 21.24 -29.38 2.54
CA ASP A 738 20.06 -28.96 1.80
C ASP A 738 20.32 -27.68 0.99
N ALA A 739 20.93 -26.68 1.62
CA ALA A 739 21.32 -25.43 0.94
C ALA A 739 22.31 -25.66 -0.21
N VAL A 740 23.30 -26.55 -0.05
CA VAL A 740 24.23 -26.93 -1.13
C VAL A 740 23.52 -27.68 -2.26
N ALA A 741 22.53 -28.50 -1.93
CA ALA A 741 21.73 -29.20 -2.92
C ALA A 741 20.77 -28.28 -3.68
N SER A 742 20.46 -27.08 -3.18
CA SER A 742 19.66 -26.10 -3.96
C SER A 742 20.37 -25.63 -5.24
N TRP A 743 21.69 -25.77 -5.33
CA TRP A 743 22.45 -25.35 -6.50
C TRP A 743 22.22 -26.29 -7.69
N ILE A 744 21.87 -25.72 -8.84
CA ILE A 744 21.71 -26.42 -10.12
C ILE A 744 23.04 -26.44 -10.88
N SER A 745 23.73 -25.29 -10.96
CA SER A 745 24.96 -25.13 -11.73
C SER A 745 25.99 -24.24 -11.02
N PRO A 746 26.56 -24.69 -9.89
CA PRO A 746 27.60 -23.92 -9.19
C PRO A 746 28.89 -23.86 -10.03
N LYS A 747 29.63 -22.75 -9.92
CA LYS A 747 30.97 -22.61 -10.52
C LYS A 747 31.90 -23.71 -9.98
N ASP A 748 32.81 -24.21 -10.82
CA ASP A 748 33.66 -25.37 -10.50
C ASP A 748 34.44 -25.20 -9.18
N ASP A 749 34.94 -24.00 -8.91
CA ASP A 749 35.70 -23.69 -7.71
C ASP A 749 34.83 -23.69 -6.44
N LEU A 750 33.59 -23.19 -6.52
CA LEU A 750 32.60 -23.29 -5.44
C LEU A 750 32.18 -24.76 -5.22
N ARG A 751 31.97 -25.52 -6.30
CA ARG A 751 31.68 -26.96 -6.22
C ARG A 751 32.79 -27.71 -5.48
N ASP A 752 34.05 -27.37 -5.73
CA ASP A 752 35.19 -27.95 -5.03
C ASP A 752 35.21 -27.61 -3.53
N MET A 753 34.75 -26.42 -3.14
CA MET A 753 34.59 -26.05 -1.72
C MET A 753 33.51 -26.91 -1.06
N PHE A 754 32.36 -27.10 -1.72
CA PHE A 754 31.29 -27.97 -1.24
C PHE A 754 31.77 -29.41 -1.06
N CYS A 755 32.45 -29.97 -2.07
CA CYS A 755 33.06 -31.30 -2.01
C CYS A 755 33.96 -31.46 -0.78
N LYS A 756 34.85 -30.48 -0.52
CA LYS A 756 35.79 -30.54 0.62
C LYS A 756 35.07 -30.55 1.96
N ILE A 757 34.04 -29.73 2.13
CA ILE A 757 33.28 -29.64 3.39
C ILE A 757 32.47 -30.91 3.62
N LEU A 758 31.74 -31.38 2.60
CA LEU A 758 30.91 -32.60 2.68
C LEU A 758 31.76 -33.85 3.00
N HIS A 759 32.88 -34.04 2.28
CA HIS A 759 33.79 -35.14 2.58
C HIS A 759 34.50 -34.98 3.92
N GLY A 760 34.84 -33.74 4.30
CA GLY A 760 35.42 -33.44 5.62
C GLY A 760 34.51 -33.88 6.75
N PHE A 761 33.22 -33.54 6.67
CA PHE A 761 32.24 -33.95 7.66
C PHE A 761 32.03 -35.48 7.68
N LYS A 762 31.88 -36.11 6.51
CA LYS A 762 31.76 -37.57 6.37
C LYS A 762 32.94 -38.30 7.03
N ASN A 763 34.17 -37.83 6.80
CA ASN A 763 35.37 -38.38 7.41
C ASN A 763 35.41 -38.17 8.93
N GLN A 764 34.91 -37.03 9.42
CA GLN A 764 34.88 -36.71 10.85
C GLN A 764 33.88 -37.56 11.64
N VAL A 765 32.69 -37.82 11.08
CA VAL A 765 31.67 -38.65 11.75
C VAL A 765 31.87 -40.16 11.52
N GLY A 766 32.57 -40.54 10.44
CA GLY A 766 32.82 -41.92 10.02
C GLY A 766 31.66 -42.52 9.21
N ASP A 767 31.97 -43.50 8.35
CA ASP A 767 31.03 -44.03 7.34
C ASP A 767 29.70 -44.55 7.91
N GLU A 768 29.71 -45.21 9.07
CA GLU A 768 28.47 -45.73 9.68
C GLU A 768 27.56 -44.60 10.19
N ASN A 769 28.12 -43.58 10.83
CA ASN A 769 27.35 -42.45 11.33
C ASN A 769 26.88 -41.54 10.19
N TRP A 770 27.71 -41.36 9.17
CA TRP A 770 27.31 -40.66 7.94
C TRP A 770 26.12 -41.34 7.27
N ARG A 771 26.14 -42.68 7.15
CA ARG A 771 24.98 -43.42 6.60
C ARG A 771 23.71 -43.15 7.41
N ARG A 772 23.76 -43.32 8.74
CA ARG A 772 22.61 -43.06 9.63
C ARG A 772 22.10 -41.62 9.55
N PHE A 773 23.00 -40.65 9.33
CA PHE A 773 22.66 -39.25 9.14
C PHE A 773 22.01 -39.01 7.77
N SER A 774 22.64 -39.48 6.69
CA SER A 774 22.15 -39.35 5.31
C SER A 774 20.85 -40.11 5.02
N ASP A 775 20.50 -41.11 5.83
CA ASP A 775 19.23 -41.84 5.73
C ASP A 775 18.03 -40.99 6.17
N GLN A 776 18.26 -39.85 6.84
CA GLN A 776 17.23 -38.88 7.21
C GLN A 776 16.92 -37.90 6.07
N PHE A 777 17.72 -37.89 5.00
CA PHE A 777 17.53 -36.97 3.89
C PHE A 777 16.33 -37.37 3.03
N PRO A 778 15.54 -36.40 2.54
CA PRO A 778 14.61 -36.63 1.45
C PRO A 778 15.33 -37.27 0.25
N LEU A 779 14.65 -38.16 -0.47
CA LEU A 779 15.24 -38.88 -1.61
C LEU A 779 15.87 -37.93 -2.65
N PRO A 780 15.23 -36.80 -3.05
CA PRO A 780 15.83 -35.86 -4.00
C PRO A 780 17.14 -35.25 -3.49
N LEU A 781 17.22 -34.92 -2.20
CA LEU A 781 18.42 -34.38 -1.57
C LEU A 781 19.57 -35.40 -1.62
N LYS A 782 19.29 -36.65 -1.25
CA LYS A 782 20.29 -37.73 -1.23
C LYS A 782 20.83 -38.02 -2.62
N GLU A 783 19.97 -38.10 -3.63
CA GLU A 783 20.36 -38.35 -5.02
C GLU A 783 21.21 -37.21 -5.58
N ARG A 784 20.81 -35.96 -5.33
CA ARG A 784 21.54 -34.78 -5.81
C ARG A 784 22.93 -34.69 -5.18
N LEU A 785 23.05 -34.90 -3.87
CA LEU A 785 24.35 -34.88 -3.19
C LEU A 785 25.28 -35.99 -3.69
N ALA A 786 24.76 -37.19 -3.93
CA ALA A 786 25.53 -38.29 -4.50
C ALA A 786 25.98 -38.00 -5.94
N ALA A 787 25.10 -37.45 -6.77
CA ALA A 787 25.37 -37.18 -8.17
C ALA A 787 26.43 -36.08 -8.38
N TYR A 788 26.35 -34.98 -7.63
CA TYR A 788 27.22 -33.82 -7.82
C TYR A 788 28.48 -33.86 -6.96
N TYR A 789 28.41 -34.46 -5.77
CA TYR A 789 29.49 -34.39 -4.78
C TYR A 789 29.98 -35.75 -4.28
N GLY A 790 29.36 -36.87 -4.67
CA GLY A 790 29.86 -38.22 -4.38
C GLY A 790 29.84 -38.65 -2.90
N VAL A 791 29.00 -38.01 -2.06
CA VAL A 791 28.94 -38.27 -0.61
C VAL A 791 27.78 -39.12 -0.15
#